data_AF-A0AAE1YGK5-F1
#
_entry.id   AF-A0AAE1YGK5-F1
#
_cell.length_a   1.000
_cell.length_b   1.000
_cell.length_c   1.000
_cell.angle_alpha   90.00
_cell.angle_beta   90.00
_cell.angle_gamma   90.00
#
_symmetry.space_group_name_H-M   'P 1'
#
loop_
_entity.id
_entity.type
_entity.pdbx_description
1 polymer ?
#
loop_
_entity_poly.entity_id
_entity_poly.type
_entity_poly.pdbx_seq_one_letter_code
_entity_poly.pdbx_strand_id
1 'polypeptide(L)'
;MALCRIWTSLFLVVFAVIGSISAEESESKEFVVTLDHTNFTDFVTKYKFIVVEFYAPWCGHCKKLAPEYEKAASILSKNDPPVVLAKIDANTEKNKAIANEFEVRGYPTLKILRYGGSVVQEYKGPREADGMVTYIKKQSGPASIQIKSPEDASSLIGDDKILVVGVFPEFSGEKFENFMTLAERLRADYEFAHTFDAKFLPRGDSSAAGPLVRLFKPFDELFVDFQEFDVDALVKFVEEASTPTVTIFNKDPRHHPFVIKYFGSSNAKAMLFLNFTAEEKFDAFKSKYHEVAVLYKGKDLSFLMGDIEASQGAFQYFGIKEEQIPLIIIQTSDGQKYLKPNVEPDQIASWVKDFKDGIVKPYMKSEPIPEVNDEPVKVVVADNLDDMVFNSGKNVLLEFYAPWCGHCKKLAPILDEVALSFENDADVIIAKIDATTNDIPQQSFDVKGYPTLYFRSATGKFLNRIHPEMMNSKACRASSSSFSESFTLKDKGIMISALARNHGREQTILVLLPPPTLPCFSLSTVFSNFNYCRASSIHRYPRCSDHCRSVVMASMMLNSVNCSGRRAVKFDYVGLKPLKVHENVLSVRPHSVKVSPCMLTVRAGETRENGPIKKMGMSDAECEAAVVAGNIPEAPPVPPKPAAPAGTPVGSSLPLSRRPRRNRRTPALRAAFQETTLSPANLVYPLFIHEGEEDTPIGAMPGCYRLGWRHGLVEEVSKARDVGVNSIVLFPKVPDALKSSTGDEAYNENGLVPRTIRLLKDKYPDLVIYTDVALDPYSSDGHDGIVREDGVIMNDETVHQLCKQAVAQARAGADVVSPSDMMDGRVGAIRAALDAEGFQHVSIMSYTAKYASSFYGPFREALDSNPRFGDKKTYQMNPANYREALVETREDESEGADILLVKPGLPYLDIIRLLRDNSPLPIAAYQVSGEYSMIKAGGVLKMIDEERVMMESLMCLRRAGADIILTYFALQAARCLCGEKR
;
A
#
# COMPACT_ATOMS: atom_id res chain seq x y z
N MET A 1 60.95 56.58 47.90
CA MET A 1 61.47 56.70 46.52
C MET A 1 61.11 55.42 45.81
N ALA A 2 60.07 55.42 44.97
CA ALA A 2 60.19 55.97 43.62
C ALA A 2 61.16 55.11 42.81
N LEU A 3 60.85 54.61 41.64
CA LEU A 3 59.79 54.88 40.67
C LEU A 3 60.21 53.84 39.59
N CYS A 4 59.35 52.92 39.17
CA CYS A 4 58.39 53.23 38.13
C CYS A 4 59.03 54.18 37.10
N ARG A 5 59.52 53.64 35.99
CA ARG A 5 59.55 54.26 34.65
C ARG A 5 60.64 53.62 33.79
N ILE A 6 60.28 53.40 32.53
CA ILE A 6 61.14 53.02 31.41
C ILE A 6 61.49 51.53 31.43
N TRP A 7 60.53 50.68 31.07
CA TRP A 7 60.60 49.85 29.85
C TRP A 7 59.19 49.80 29.21
N THR A 8 58.47 50.91 29.33
CA THR A 8 57.34 51.33 28.50
C THR A 8 57.92 52.31 27.50
N SER A 9 58.02 51.91 26.22
CA SER A 9 58.09 52.75 25.00
C SER A 9 58.79 52.01 23.85
N LEU A 10 58.27 50.84 23.44
CA LEU A 10 58.43 50.37 22.06
C LEU A 10 57.34 49.36 21.63
N PHE A 11 56.15 49.43 22.23
CA PHE A 11 54.99 48.59 21.86
C PHE A 11 53.67 49.39 21.90
N LEU A 12 53.74 50.70 21.65
CA LEU A 12 52.65 51.66 21.82
C LEU A 12 52.56 52.70 20.68
N VAL A 13 52.67 52.27 19.41
CA VAL A 13 52.33 53.13 18.24
C VAL A 13 51.48 52.42 17.16
N VAL A 14 51.07 51.15 17.34
CA VAL A 14 50.07 50.52 16.43
C VAL A 14 48.94 49.88 17.23
N PHE A 15 48.42 50.65 18.20
CA PHE A 15 47.12 50.44 18.84
C PHE A 15 46.27 51.69 18.57
N ALA A 16 45.93 51.90 17.29
CA ALA A 16 44.98 52.92 16.84
C ALA A 16 44.34 52.66 15.46
N VAL A 17 44.50 51.47 14.86
CA VAL A 17 43.66 50.92 13.77
C VAL A 17 43.75 49.40 13.88
N ILE A 18 42.66 48.67 13.61
CA ILE A 18 42.46 47.22 13.85
C ILE A 18 41.92 46.92 15.27
N GLY A 19 40.78 47.55 15.58
CA GLY A 19 39.76 46.93 16.42
C GLY A 19 38.88 46.01 15.56
N SER A 20 38.44 44.90 16.15
CA SER A 20 37.34 44.04 15.68
C SER A 20 37.61 43.13 14.48
N ILE A 21 38.32 42.01 14.70
CA ILE A 21 37.98 40.77 13.98
C ILE A 21 36.88 40.11 14.82
N SER A 22 35.63 40.46 14.50
CA SER A 22 34.48 39.66 14.88
C SER A 22 34.53 38.37 14.08
N ALA A 23 34.08 37.27 14.69
CA ALA A 23 33.71 36.09 13.95
C ALA A 23 32.68 36.50 12.88
N GLU A 24 33.01 36.27 11.61
CA GLU A 24 32.00 36.22 10.55
C GLU A 24 31.29 34.87 10.69
N GLU A 25 30.17 34.88 11.41
CA GLU A 25 29.07 33.96 11.09
C GLU A 25 28.63 34.30 9.67
N SER A 26 28.80 33.37 8.73
CA SER A 26 28.16 33.46 7.44
C SER A 26 26.65 33.26 7.65
N GLU A 27 25.89 34.35 7.78
CA GLU A 27 24.43 34.32 7.72
C GLU A 27 23.99 33.69 6.38
N SER A 28 23.39 32.50 6.44
CA SER A 28 22.68 31.93 5.30
C SER A 28 21.43 32.78 5.04
N LYS A 29 21.44 33.56 3.95
CA LYS A 29 20.30 34.37 3.54
C LYS A 29 19.09 33.48 3.19
N GLU A 30 18.08 33.45 4.06
CA GLU A 30 16.80 32.76 3.82
C GLU A 30 15.96 33.62 2.84
N PHE A 31 15.51 33.02 1.74
CA PHE A 31 14.70 33.62 0.68
C PHE A 31 13.20 33.37 0.89
N VAL A 32 12.81 32.35 1.66
CA VAL A 32 11.41 32.07 2.01
C VAL A 32 11.01 32.84 3.27
N VAL A 33 9.91 33.59 3.19
CA VAL A 33 9.43 34.39 4.32
C VAL A 33 8.60 33.53 5.28
N THR A 34 8.87 33.60 6.57
CA THR A 34 8.07 32.90 7.59
C THR A 34 6.92 33.79 8.08
N LEU A 35 5.70 33.27 7.98
CA LEU A 35 4.46 33.94 8.41
C LEU A 35 3.85 33.26 9.63
N ASP A 36 3.08 34.02 10.39
CA ASP A 36 2.25 33.57 11.51
C ASP A 36 1.00 34.44 11.67
N HIS A 37 0.15 34.08 12.63
CA HIS A 37 -1.07 34.82 12.98
C HIS A 37 -0.92 36.32 13.26
N THR A 38 0.29 36.82 13.56
CA THR A 38 0.52 38.24 13.85
C THR A 38 0.87 39.06 12.61
N ASN A 39 1.43 38.43 11.56
CA ASN A 39 1.94 39.13 10.39
C ASN A 39 1.31 38.72 9.06
N PHE A 40 0.52 37.64 9.02
CA PHE A 40 0.03 37.05 7.78
C PHE A 40 -0.76 38.04 6.92
N THR A 41 -1.80 38.67 7.47
CA THR A 41 -2.69 39.58 6.72
C THR A 41 -1.95 40.81 6.21
N ASP A 42 -1.17 41.46 7.07
CA ASP A 42 -0.38 42.65 6.72
C ASP A 42 0.73 42.33 5.71
N PHE A 43 1.23 41.11 5.69
CA PHE A 43 2.26 40.69 4.74
C PHE A 43 1.67 40.35 3.38
N VAL A 44 0.63 39.50 3.33
CA VAL A 44 0.01 39.06 2.08
C VAL A 44 -0.58 40.24 1.30
N THR A 45 -1.18 41.22 1.99
CA THR A 45 -1.77 42.43 1.37
C THR A 45 -0.76 43.34 0.65
N LYS A 46 0.54 43.24 0.96
CA LYS A 46 1.60 44.02 0.29
C LYS A 46 1.94 43.50 -1.10
N TYR A 47 1.57 42.26 -1.42
CA TYR A 47 1.94 41.60 -2.67
C TYR A 47 0.72 41.32 -3.54
N LYS A 48 0.84 41.67 -4.82
CA LYS A 48 -0.17 41.31 -5.83
C LYS A 48 -0.17 39.82 -6.15
N PHE A 49 0.94 39.13 -5.90
CA PHE A 49 1.13 37.70 -6.14
C PHE A 49 2.13 37.13 -5.12
N ILE A 50 1.72 36.13 -4.35
CA ILE A 50 2.56 35.43 -3.36
C ILE A 50 2.18 33.95 -3.32
N VAL A 51 3.15 33.06 -3.09
CA VAL A 51 2.90 31.63 -2.88
C VAL A 51 3.17 31.29 -1.42
N VAL A 52 2.23 30.63 -0.76
CA VAL A 52 2.30 30.29 0.67
C VAL A 52 2.25 28.78 0.86
N GLU A 53 3.24 28.24 1.56
CA GLU A 53 3.29 26.86 2.04
C GLU A 53 2.67 26.75 3.44
N PHE A 54 1.59 25.98 3.56
CA PHE A 54 1.05 25.54 4.84
C PHE A 54 1.67 24.19 5.19
N TYR A 55 2.50 24.18 6.23
CA TYR A 55 3.30 23.02 6.60
C TYR A 55 3.10 22.63 8.07
N ALA A 56 3.61 21.45 8.41
CA ALA A 56 3.77 21.00 9.80
C ALA A 56 5.21 20.51 10.02
N PRO A 57 5.88 20.87 11.14
CA PRO A 57 7.29 20.53 11.38
C PRO A 57 7.57 19.02 11.42
N TRP A 58 6.56 18.21 11.74
CA TRP A 58 6.65 16.75 11.79
C TRP A 58 6.39 16.07 10.44
N CYS A 59 5.88 16.78 9.43
CA CYS A 59 5.49 16.19 8.15
C CYS A 59 6.72 15.91 7.25
N GLY A 60 6.91 14.63 6.87
CA GLY A 60 8.00 14.21 6.01
C GLY A 60 7.98 14.85 4.61
N HIS A 61 6.79 15.06 4.03
CA HIS A 61 6.65 15.72 2.73
C HIS A 61 7.04 17.21 2.79
N CYS A 62 6.74 17.91 3.89
CA CYS A 62 7.17 19.29 4.12
C CYS A 62 8.70 19.38 4.24
N LYS A 63 9.32 18.46 5.01
CA LYS A 63 10.78 18.40 5.15
C LYS A 63 11.49 18.16 3.81
N LYS A 64 10.90 17.33 2.94
CA LYS A 64 11.43 17.06 1.60
C LYS A 64 11.25 18.26 0.65
N LEU A 65 10.14 19.00 0.78
CA LEU A 65 9.84 20.16 -0.04
C LEU A 65 10.69 21.39 0.34
N ALA A 66 10.97 21.59 1.63
CA ALA A 66 11.69 22.76 2.14
C ALA A 66 12.95 23.16 1.34
N PRO A 67 13.92 22.27 1.03
CA PRO A 67 15.10 22.65 0.24
C PRO A 67 14.79 23.03 -1.21
N GLU A 68 13.79 22.39 -1.83
CA GLU A 68 13.35 22.72 -3.20
C GLU A 68 12.59 24.05 -3.23
N TYR A 69 11.78 24.32 -2.21
CA TYR A 69 11.02 25.56 -2.05
C TYR A 69 11.95 26.76 -1.81
N GLU A 70 12.97 26.59 -0.99
CA GLU A 70 14.03 27.59 -0.75
C GLU A 70 14.80 27.91 -2.04
N LYS A 71 15.19 26.86 -2.78
CA LYS A 71 15.86 27.00 -4.08
C LYS A 71 14.96 27.75 -5.08
N ALA A 72 13.68 27.40 -5.16
CA ALA A 72 12.72 28.08 -6.03
C ALA A 72 12.57 29.57 -5.65
N ALA A 73 12.46 29.89 -4.35
CA ALA A 73 12.37 31.26 -3.86
C ALA A 73 13.60 32.10 -4.24
N SER A 74 14.80 31.52 -4.14
CA SER A 74 16.05 32.19 -4.54
C SER A 74 16.06 32.58 -6.03
N ILE A 75 15.49 31.74 -6.90
CA ILE A 75 15.42 31.98 -8.35
C ILE A 75 14.32 33.00 -8.66
N LEU A 76 13.16 32.87 -8.03
CA LEU A 76 11.97 33.71 -8.24
C LEU A 76 12.12 35.14 -7.69
N SER A 77 12.96 35.33 -6.67
CA SER A 77 13.32 36.65 -6.15
C SER A 77 14.01 37.55 -7.18
N LYS A 78 14.59 36.97 -8.23
CA LYS A 78 15.25 37.68 -9.35
C LYS A 78 14.32 37.90 -10.55
N ASN A 79 13.06 37.48 -10.47
CA ASN A 79 12.08 37.71 -11.52
C ASN A 79 11.71 39.20 -11.62
N ASP A 80 11.17 39.64 -12.76
CA ASP A 80 10.64 40.98 -12.94
C ASP A 80 9.13 40.91 -13.27
N PRO A 81 8.23 41.33 -12.36
CA PRO A 81 8.49 41.73 -10.98
C PRO A 81 8.91 40.54 -10.08
N PRO A 82 9.61 40.78 -8.95
CA PRO A 82 10.03 39.72 -8.02
C PRO A 82 8.83 38.94 -7.47
N VAL A 83 8.95 37.61 -7.45
CA VAL A 83 7.91 36.73 -6.88
C VAL A 83 8.35 36.24 -5.50
N VAL A 84 7.48 36.43 -4.50
CA VAL A 84 7.74 36.07 -3.09
C VAL A 84 7.11 34.72 -2.76
N LEU A 85 7.90 33.87 -2.08
CA LEU A 85 7.46 32.62 -1.49
C LEU A 85 7.48 32.76 0.04
N ALA A 86 6.45 32.27 0.69
CA ALA A 86 6.29 32.27 2.14
C ALA A 86 5.87 30.90 2.67
N LYS A 87 6.03 30.69 3.98
CA LYS A 87 5.64 29.47 4.71
C LYS A 87 4.98 29.82 6.04
N ILE A 88 4.01 29.02 6.47
CA ILE A 88 3.32 29.13 7.76
C ILE A 88 3.18 27.75 8.40
N ASP A 89 3.55 27.65 9.68
CA ASP A 89 3.32 26.43 10.47
C ASP A 89 1.84 26.36 10.86
N ALA A 90 1.09 25.59 10.08
CA ALA A 90 -0.34 25.39 10.21
C ALA A 90 -0.72 24.37 11.30
N ASN A 91 0.26 23.73 11.95
CA ASN A 91 0.04 22.78 13.04
C ASN A 91 -0.06 23.48 14.41
N THR A 92 0.39 24.73 14.54
CA THR A 92 0.30 25.48 15.80
C THR A 92 -1.13 25.95 16.08
N GLU A 93 -1.58 25.87 17.34
CA GLU A 93 -2.92 26.33 17.75
C GLU A 93 -3.22 27.78 17.35
N LYS A 94 -2.21 28.65 17.38
CA LYS A 94 -2.34 30.07 17.03
C LYS A 94 -2.62 30.30 15.55
N ASN A 95 -2.14 29.41 14.67
CA ASN A 95 -2.30 29.53 13.22
C ASN A 95 -3.46 28.68 12.66
N LYS A 96 -4.15 27.88 13.49
CA LYS A 96 -5.28 27.04 13.05
C LYS A 96 -6.42 27.83 12.42
N ALA A 97 -6.69 29.04 12.90
CA ALA A 97 -7.73 29.91 12.34
C ALA A 97 -7.44 30.21 10.86
N ILE A 98 -6.19 30.55 10.53
CA ILE A 98 -5.73 30.79 9.16
C ILE A 98 -5.76 29.49 8.36
N ALA A 99 -5.28 28.38 8.92
CA ALA A 99 -5.32 27.08 8.22
C ALA A 99 -6.76 26.67 7.82
N ASN A 100 -7.74 26.92 8.70
CA ASN A 100 -9.15 26.67 8.43
C ASN A 100 -9.72 27.64 7.38
N GLU A 101 -9.38 28.93 7.45
CA GLU A 101 -9.78 29.95 6.47
C GLU A 101 -9.35 29.57 5.04
N PHE A 102 -8.15 29.02 4.88
CA PHE A 102 -7.62 28.56 3.59
C PHE A 102 -7.90 27.08 3.29
N GLU A 103 -8.80 26.45 4.05
CA GLU A 103 -9.26 25.06 3.89
C GLU A 103 -8.13 24.01 3.82
N VAL A 104 -7.11 24.17 4.67
CA VAL A 104 -5.97 23.24 4.73
C VAL A 104 -6.36 21.94 5.42
N ARG A 105 -6.44 20.84 4.66
CA ARG A 105 -6.81 19.49 5.16
C ARG A 105 -5.63 18.51 5.26
N GLY A 106 -4.44 18.90 4.82
CA GLY A 106 -3.25 18.07 4.81
C GLY A 106 -1.97 18.88 4.55
N TYR A 107 -0.80 18.25 4.70
CA TYR A 107 0.50 18.95 4.61
C TYR A 107 1.48 18.23 3.68
N PRO A 108 2.30 18.95 2.88
CA PRO A 108 2.22 20.39 2.63
C PRO A 108 1.05 20.72 1.71
N THR A 109 0.39 21.84 1.99
CA THR A 109 -0.58 22.47 1.09
C THR A 109 0.01 23.79 0.61
N LEU A 110 0.11 23.97 -0.71
CA LEU A 110 0.65 25.18 -1.33
C LEU A 110 -0.52 25.98 -1.93
N LYS A 111 -0.63 27.26 -1.57
CA LYS A 111 -1.64 28.17 -2.11
C LYS A 111 -0.96 29.36 -2.79
N ILE A 112 -1.50 29.77 -3.94
CA ILE A 112 -1.15 31.02 -4.62
C ILE A 112 -2.20 32.05 -4.22
N LEU A 113 -1.76 33.15 -3.64
CA LEU A 113 -2.61 34.26 -3.21
C LEU A 113 -2.36 35.46 -4.13
N ARG A 114 -3.44 36.06 -4.64
CA ARG A 114 -3.37 37.26 -5.48
C ARG A 114 -4.10 38.42 -4.83
N TYR A 115 -3.68 39.64 -5.17
CA TYR A 115 -4.32 40.89 -4.74
C TYR A 115 -4.59 40.95 -3.23
N GLY A 116 -3.61 40.56 -2.43
CA GLY A 116 -3.75 40.55 -0.97
C GLY A 116 -4.59 39.42 -0.39
N GLY A 117 -4.79 38.33 -1.14
CA GLY A 117 -5.50 37.13 -0.67
C GLY A 117 -6.98 37.08 -1.06
N SER A 118 -7.48 38.05 -1.83
CA SER A 118 -8.85 38.04 -2.34
C SER A 118 -9.12 36.93 -3.37
N VAL A 119 -8.06 36.43 -4.02
CA VAL A 119 -8.13 35.26 -4.90
C VAL A 119 -7.14 34.22 -4.39
N VAL A 120 -7.66 33.04 -4.06
CA VAL A 120 -6.91 31.90 -3.57
C VAL A 120 -6.95 30.79 -4.61
N GLN A 121 -5.77 30.34 -5.04
CA GLN A 121 -5.62 29.26 -6.01
C GLN A 121 -4.77 28.15 -5.39
N GLU A 122 -5.17 26.90 -5.60
CA GLU A 122 -4.34 25.76 -5.19
C GLU A 122 -3.17 25.54 -6.18
N TYR A 123 -1.98 25.31 -5.64
CA TYR A 123 -0.81 25.01 -6.45
C TYR A 123 -0.88 23.58 -6.98
N LYS A 124 -0.99 23.43 -8.31
CA LYS A 124 -1.06 22.12 -9.00
C LYS A 124 0.24 21.74 -9.74
N GLY A 125 1.34 22.44 -9.49
CA GLY A 125 2.61 22.22 -10.20
C GLY A 125 3.50 21.12 -9.58
N PRO A 126 4.62 20.78 -10.24
CA PRO A 126 5.62 19.84 -9.71
C PRO A 126 6.32 20.39 -8.46
N ARG A 127 6.77 19.52 -7.54
CA ARG A 127 7.36 19.92 -6.25
C ARG A 127 8.88 20.03 -6.26
N GLU A 128 9.50 19.84 -7.42
CA GLU A 128 10.92 20.09 -7.68
C GLU A 128 11.14 21.56 -8.06
N ALA A 129 12.25 22.17 -7.63
CA ALA A 129 12.48 23.61 -7.77
C ALA A 129 12.32 24.12 -9.21
N ASP A 130 12.86 23.42 -10.20
CA ASP A 130 12.80 23.84 -11.61
C ASP A 130 11.36 23.78 -12.17
N GLY A 131 10.58 22.78 -11.73
CA GLY A 131 9.16 22.66 -12.04
C GLY A 131 8.33 23.75 -11.36
N MET A 132 8.65 24.06 -10.09
CA MET A 132 8.02 25.16 -9.35
C MET A 132 8.27 26.50 -10.01
N VAL A 133 9.52 26.81 -10.36
CA VAL A 133 9.88 28.07 -11.03
C VAL A 133 9.13 28.22 -12.35
N THR A 134 9.09 27.16 -13.18
CA THR A 134 8.39 27.17 -14.47
C THR A 134 6.90 27.43 -14.28
N TYR A 135 6.25 26.70 -13.37
CA TYR A 135 4.82 26.85 -13.09
C TYR A 135 4.50 28.24 -12.53
N ILE A 136 5.27 28.71 -11.54
CA ILE A 136 5.02 30.00 -10.87
C ILE A 136 5.24 31.16 -11.83
N LYS A 137 6.26 31.12 -12.70
CA LYS A 137 6.45 32.15 -13.75
C LYS A 137 5.28 32.21 -14.73
N LYS A 138 4.73 31.05 -15.13
CA LYS A 138 3.51 30.99 -15.95
C LYS A 138 2.31 31.62 -15.22
N GLN A 139 2.20 31.37 -13.92
CA GLN A 139 1.11 31.90 -13.09
C GLN A 139 1.28 33.36 -12.68
N SER A 140 2.50 33.91 -12.67
CA SER A 140 2.77 35.32 -12.36
C SER A 140 2.68 36.24 -13.58
N GLY A 141 2.70 35.68 -14.80
CA GLY A 141 2.50 36.43 -16.05
C GLY A 141 1.07 36.98 -16.21
N PRO A 142 0.78 37.72 -17.29
CA PRO A 142 -0.57 38.22 -17.54
C PRO A 142 -1.57 37.05 -17.65
N ALA A 143 -2.80 37.27 -17.17
CA ALA A 143 -3.84 36.24 -17.22
C ALA A 143 -4.20 35.83 -18.66
N SER A 144 -4.02 36.77 -19.60
CA SER A 144 -4.29 36.58 -21.03
C SER A 144 -3.17 37.21 -21.86
N ILE A 145 -2.71 36.51 -22.90
CA ILE A 145 -1.62 36.95 -23.79
C ILE A 145 -2.20 37.71 -25.00
N GLN A 146 -1.64 38.87 -25.34
CA GLN A 146 -2.08 39.62 -26.52
C GLN A 146 -1.55 38.99 -27.82
N ILE A 147 -2.44 38.65 -28.75
CA ILE A 147 -2.12 38.23 -30.12
C ILE A 147 -2.07 39.48 -31.01
N LYS A 148 -0.93 39.73 -31.66
CA LYS A 148 -0.71 40.92 -32.51
C LYS A 148 -0.61 40.57 -34.00
N SER A 149 -0.37 39.30 -34.31
CA SER A 149 -0.17 38.80 -35.67
C SER A 149 -0.72 37.37 -35.83
N PRO A 150 -0.97 36.90 -37.07
CA PRO A 150 -1.32 35.50 -37.35
C PRO A 150 -0.24 34.50 -36.91
N GLU A 151 1.03 34.90 -36.92
CA GLU A 151 2.15 34.09 -36.44
C GLU A 151 2.07 33.87 -34.92
N ASP A 152 1.72 34.91 -34.16
CA ASP A 152 1.49 34.80 -32.71
C ASP A 152 0.36 33.81 -32.42
N ALA A 153 -0.76 33.92 -33.17
CA ALA A 153 -1.90 33.02 -33.03
C ALA A 153 -1.53 31.56 -33.32
N SER A 154 -0.75 31.33 -34.37
CA SER A 154 -0.30 29.99 -34.77
C SER A 154 0.62 29.34 -33.74
N SER A 155 1.36 30.14 -32.96
CA SER A 155 2.23 29.63 -31.88
C SER A 155 1.46 29.24 -30.61
N LEU A 156 0.29 29.85 -30.39
CA LEU A 156 -0.55 29.64 -29.19
C LEU A 156 -1.66 28.60 -29.43
N ILE A 157 -2.21 28.55 -30.65
CA ILE A 157 -3.28 27.63 -31.05
C ILE A 157 -2.65 26.35 -31.59
N GLY A 158 -2.43 25.38 -30.69
CA GLY A 158 -1.95 24.03 -31.04
C GLY A 158 -3.10 23.06 -31.33
N ASP A 159 -2.81 22.00 -32.09
CA ASP A 159 -3.76 20.93 -32.43
C ASP A 159 -4.14 20.02 -31.25
N ASP A 160 -3.56 20.23 -30.07
CA ASP A 160 -3.73 19.40 -28.87
C ASP A 160 -4.16 20.18 -27.61
N LYS A 161 -4.45 21.48 -27.72
CA LYS A 161 -4.74 22.35 -26.57
C LYS A 161 -6.07 23.09 -26.68
N ILE A 162 -6.61 23.46 -25.53
CA ILE A 162 -7.77 24.36 -25.42
C ILE A 162 -7.25 25.76 -25.13
N LEU A 163 -7.63 26.73 -25.98
CA LEU A 163 -7.26 28.14 -25.85
C LEU A 163 -8.51 29.01 -25.92
N VAL A 164 -8.67 29.93 -24.97
CA VAL A 164 -9.80 30.87 -24.95
C VAL A 164 -9.31 32.25 -25.38
N VAL A 165 -9.86 32.78 -26.48
CA VAL A 165 -9.42 34.04 -27.10
C VAL A 165 -10.53 35.08 -27.08
N GLY A 166 -10.31 36.21 -26.42
CA GLY A 166 -11.21 37.36 -26.49
C GLY A 166 -10.87 38.28 -27.66
N VAL A 167 -11.83 38.60 -28.52
CA VAL A 167 -11.67 39.59 -29.60
C VAL A 167 -12.42 40.85 -29.21
N PHE A 168 -11.71 41.97 -29.09
CA PHE A 168 -12.26 43.24 -28.62
C PHE A 168 -11.86 44.40 -29.51
N PRO A 169 -12.76 45.34 -29.82
CA PRO A 169 -12.40 46.55 -30.57
C PRO A 169 -11.43 47.46 -29.79
N GLU A 170 -11.46 47.41 -28.45
CA GLU A 170 -10.58 48.13 -27.55
C GLU A 170 -10.27 47.28 -26.29
N PHE A 171 -9.09 47.45 -25.69
CA PHE A 171 -8.70 46.74 -24.45
C PHE A 171 -9.03 47.55 -23.21
N SER A 172 -10.27 48.01 -23.17
CA SER A 172 -10.84 48.79 -22.06
C SER A 172 -12.34 48.60 -22.05
N GLY A 173 -12.97 48.91 -20.91
CA GLY A 173 -14.41 48.81 -20.74
C GLY A 173 -14.87 47.48 -20.14
N GLU A 174 -16.11 47.47 -19.67
CA GLU A 174 -16.68 46.42 -18.83
C GLU A 174 -16.53 45.01 -19.40
N LYS A 175 -16.75 44.83 -20.71
CA LYS A 175 -16.66 43.52 -21.38
C LYS A 175 -15.24 42.96 -21.39
N PHE A 176 -14.25 43.82 -21.58
CA PHE A 176 -12.83 43.43 -21.53
C PHE A 176 -12.42 43.08 -20.09
N GLU A 177 -12.82 43.88 -19.12
CA GLU A 177 -12.55 43.62 -17.69
C GLU A 177 -13.18 42.30 -17.20
N ASN A 178 -14.42 41.99 -17.63
CA ASN A 178 -15.07 40.73 -17.30
C ASN A 178 -14.35 39.52 -17.93
N PHE A 179 -13.84 39.66 -19.15
CA PHE A 179 -12.99 38.61 -19.76
C PHE A 179 -11.64 38.45 -19.05
N MET A 180 -11.01 39.54 -18.63
CA MET A 180 -9.79 39.47 -17.83
C MET A 180 -10.04 38.81 -16.47
N THR A 181 -11.21 39.06 -15.86
CA THR A 181 -11.65 38.40 -14.63
C THR A 181 -11.84 36.89 -14.84
N LEU A 182 -12.48 36.48 -15.94
CA LEU A 182 -12.58 35.08 -16.35
C LEU A 182 -11.19 34.43 -16.50
N ALA A 183 -10.29 35.09 -17.22
CA ALA A 183 -8.94 34.59 -17.44
C ALA A 183 -8.19 34.40 -16.12
N GLU A 184 -8.30 35.33 -15.17
CA GLU A 184 -7.70 35.17 -13.83
C GLU A 184 -8.32 34.02 -13.04
N ARG A 185 -9.64 33.80 -13.15
CA ARG A 185 -10.34 32.72 -12.45
C ARG A 185 -9.95 31.34 -12.98
N LEU A 186 -9.71 31.21 -14.29
CA LEU A 186 -9.57 29.92 -14.97
C LEU A 186 -8.17 29.62 -15.55
N ARG A 187 -7.18 30.53 -15.42
CA ARG A 187 -5.78 30.36 -15.89
C ARG A 187 -5.01 29.17 -15.30
N ALA A 188 -5.55 28.53 -14.27
CA ALA A 188 -5.01 27.32 -13.69
C ALA A 188 -5.22 26.11 -14.63
N ASP A 189 -6.35 26.10 -15.31
CA ASP A 189 -6.85 24.94 -16.06
C ASP A 189 -6.91 25.21 -17.58
N TYR A 190 -6.92 26.48 -18.01
CA TYR A 190 -6.94 26.87 -19.44
C TYR A 190 -5.95 27.99 -19.76
N GLU A 191 -5.59 28.09 -21.04
CA GLU A 191 -4.79 29.21 -21.56
C GLU A 191 -5.71 30.28 -22.15
N PHE A 192 -5.39 31.55 -21.92
CA PHE A 192 -6.17 32.69 -22.39
C PHE A 192 -5.32 33.62 -23.25
N ALA A 193 -5.93 34.15 -24.31
CA ALA A 193 -5.36 35.18 -25.15
C ALA A 193 -6.40 36.25 -25.52
N HIS A 194 -5.97 37.39 -26.05
CA HIS A 194 -6.87 38.43 -26.53
C HIS A 194 -6.29 39.16 -27.74
N THR A 195 -7.16 39.73 -28.58
CA THR A 195 -6.74 40.43 -29.80
C THR A 195 -7.71 41.53 -30.23
N PHE A 196 -7.24 42.45 -31.07
CA PHE A 196 -8.04 43.55 -31.62
C PHE A 196 -8.90 43.14 -32.82
N ASP A 197 -8.47 42.13 -33.58
CA ASP A 197 -9.10 41.77 -34.84
C ASP A 197 -9.14 40.23 -34.99
N ALA A 198 -10.32 39.70 -35.31
CA ALA A 198 -10.52 38.27 -35.57
C ALA A 198 -9.72 37.77 -36.77
N LYS A 199 -9.25 38.64 -37.67
CA LYS A 199 -8.38 38.28 -38.81
C LYS A 199 -7.07 37.60 -38.43
N PHE A 200 -6.58 37.80 -37.21
CA PHE A 200 -5.36 37.14 -36.76
C PHE A 200 -5.60 35.68 -36.34
N LEU A 201 -6.86 35.24 -36.24
CA LEU A 201 -7.21 33.91 -35.79
C LEU A 201 -7.38 32.95 -36.98
N PRO A 202 -6.91 31.69 -36.86
CA PRO A 202 -6.88 30.73 -37.98
C PRO A 202 -8.24 30.13 -38.34
N ARG A 203 -9.25 30.21 -37.45
CA ARG A 203 -10.59 29.61 -37.65
C ARG A 203 -11.69 30.55 -37.14
N GLY A 204 -12.89 30.41 -37.71
CA GLY A 204 -14.07 31.24 -37.44
C GLY A 204 -14.18 32.47 -38.35
N ASP A 205 -15.27 33.23 -38.23
CA ASP A 205 -15.50 34.39 -39.10
C ASP A 205 -14.43 35.47 -38.85
N SER A 206 -13.60 35.73 -39.86
CA SER A 206 -12.54 36.74 -39.85
C SER A 206 -13.06 38.17 -39.99
N SER A 207 -14.35 38.34 -40.29
CA SER A 207 -15.02 39.65 -40.40
C SER A 207 -15.78 40.06 -39.13
N ALA A 208 -15.78 39.20 -38.11
CA ALA A 208 -16.45 39.47 -36.84
C ALA A 208 -15.79 40.64 -36.09
N ALA A 209 -16.42 41.82 -36.13
CA ALA A 209 -16.08 42.94 -35.27
C ALA A 209 -16.61 42.59 -33.86
N GLY A 210 -15.70 42.33 -32.91
CA GLY A 210 -16.05 42.00 -31.52
C GLY A 210 -16.95 43.04 -30.83
N PRO A 211 -17.34 42.84 -29.57
CA PRO A 211 -16.71 41.93 -28.61
C PRO A 211 -17.26 40.50 -28.72
N LEU A 212 -16.37 39.51 -28.79
CA LEU A 212 -16.70 38.07 -28.73
C LEU A 212 -15.60 37.28 -28.01
N VAL A 213 -15.93 36.13 -27.44
CA VAL A 213 -14.99 35.14 -26.91
C VAL A 213 -15.04 33.90 -27.78
N ARG A 214 -13.88 33.50 -28.32
CA ARG A 214 -13.70 32.31 -29.17
C ARG A 214 -12.87 31.27 -28.42
N LEU A 215 -13.46 30.11 -28.14
CA LEU A 215 -12.74 28.97 -27.56
C LEU A 215 -12.28 28.04 -28.68
N PHE A 216 -10.97 27.77 -28.76
CA PHE A 216 -10.39 26.74 -29.65
C PHE A 216 -10.25 25.43 -28.90
N LYS A 217 -10.53 24.32 -29.59
CA LYS A 217 -10.46 22.97 -29.04
C LYS A 217 -10.03 21.95 -30.10
N PRO A 218 -9.39 20.83 -29.72
CA PRO A 218 -8.89 19.84 -30.67
C PRO A 218 -9.95 18.80 -31.11
N PHE A 219 -11.21 18.98 -30.71
CA PHE A 219 -12.30 18.04 -30.94
C PHE A 219 -13.60 18.76 -31.32
N ASP A 220 -14.59 17.98 -31.78
CA ASP A 220 -15.90 18.45 -32.23
C ASP A 220 -15.80 19.59 -33.27
N GLU A 221 -16.50 20.72 -33.07
CA GLU A 221 -16.56 21.88 -33.97
C GLU A 221 -15.27 22.72 -34.05
N LEU A 222 -14.20 22.31 -33.35
CA LEU A 222 -12.85 22.91 -33.31
C LEU A 222 -12.77 24.35 -32.75
N PHE A 223 -13.83 25.13 -32.83
CA PHE A 223 -13.97 26.42 -32.16
C PHE A 223 -15.45 26.71 -31.81
N VAL A 224 -15.67 27.53 -30.79
CA VAL A 224 -17.00 28.01 -30.39
C VAL A 224 -16.93 29.49 -30.06
N ASP A 225 -17.86 30.27 -30.62
CA ASP A 225 -18.00 31.70 -30.32
C ASP A 225 -19.10 31.94 -29.28
N PHE A 226 -18.85 32.91 -28.41
CA PHE A 226 -19.77 33.35 -27.36
C PHE A 226 -19.74 34.87 -27.23
N GLN A 227 -20.90 35.50 -27.01
CA GLN A 227 -21.04 36.97 -27.05
C GLN A 227 -21.63 37.58 -25.76
N GLU A 228 -21.90 36.76 -24.75
CA GLU A 228 -22.34 37.23 -23.44
C GLU A 228 -21.13 37.40 -22.51
N PHE A 229 -21.01 38.58 -21.91
CA PHE A 229 -19.84 39.00 -21.14
C PHE A 229 -20.11 39.12 -19.64
N ASP A 230 -21.13 38.41 -19.14
CA ASP A 230 -21.27 38.14 -17.72
C ASP A 230 -20.22 37.10 -17.29
N VAL A 231 -19.59 37.28 -16.13
CA VAL A 231 -18.47 36.43 -15.69
C VAL A 231 -18.92 34.99 -15.44
N ASP A 232 -20.08 34.78 -14.83
CA ASP A 232 -20.57 33.44 -14.53
C ASP A 232 -21.07 32.74 -15.80
N ALA A 233 -21.71 33.48 -16.71
CA ALA A 233 -22.05 32.97 -18.05
C ALA A 233 -20.81 32.55 -18.84
N LEU A 234 -19.73 33.35 -18.78
CA LEU A 234 -18.45 33.05 -19.41
C LEU A 234 -17.77 31.82 -18.80
N VAL A 235 -17.77 31.67 -17.48
CA VAL A 235 -17.22 30.49 -16.80
C VAL A 235 -17.97 29.24 -17.25
N LYS A 236 -19.30 29.28 -17.21
CA LYS A 236 -20.15 28.18 -17.64
C LYS A 236 -19.91 27.82 -19.10
N PHE A 237 -19.81 28.82 -19.98
CA PHE A 237 -19.46 28.63 -21.38
C PHE A 237 -18.12 27.89 -21.55
N VAL A 238 -17.04 28.34 -20.88
CA VAL A 238 -15.73 27.71 -20.99
C VAL A 238 -15.75 26.27 -20.48
N GLU A 239 -16.41 26.00 -19.35
CA GLU A 239 -16.52 24.64 -18.80
C GLU A 239 -17.30 23.69 -19.72
N GLU A 240 -18.42 24.15 -20.29
CA GLU A 240 -19.25 23.37 -21.20
C GLU A 240 -18.55 23.15 -22.55
N ALA A 241 -18.00 24.20 -23.16
CA ALA A 241 -17.39 24.13 -24.49
C ALA A 241 -16.03 23.40 -24.48
N SER A 242 -15.33 23.36 -23.34
CA SER A 242 -14.06 22.65 -23.17
C SER A 242 -14.18 21.15 -22.90
N THR A 243 -15.40 20.61 -22.89
CA THR A 243 -15.66 19.20 -22.67
C THR A 243 -16.06 18.54 -24.00
N PRO A 244 -15.39 17.44 -24.41
CA PRO A 244 -15.76 16.72 -25.63
C PRO A 244 -17.19 16.20 -25.57
N THR A 245 -17.88 16.21 -26.72
CA THR A 245 -19.21 15.62 -26.85
C THR A 245 -19.19 14.12 -26.54
N VAL A 246 -18.13 13.43 -26.94
CA VAL A 246 -17.81 12.06 -26.52
C VAL A 246 -16.38 12.03 -25.97
N THR A 247 -16.22 11.68 -24.71
CA THR A 247 -14.90 11.55 -24.07
C THR A 247 -14.26 10.23 -24.45
N ILE A 248 -13.00 10.23 -24.90
CA ILE A 248 -12.28 9.00 -25.22
C ILE A 248 -11.51 8.51 -23.98
N PHE A 249 -11.60 7.22 -23.66
CA PHE A 249 -10.82 6.59 -22.61
C PHE A 249 -9.94 5.49 -23.19
N ASN A 250 -8.63 5.73 -23.22
CA ASN A 250 -7.62 4.81 -23.72
C ASN A 250 -6.28 5.04 -22.98
N LYS A 251 -5.20 4.42 -23.43
CA LYS A 251 -3.87 4.56 -22.82
C LYS A 251 -3.15 5.89 -23.12
N ASP A 252 -3.75 6.79 -23.91
CA ASP A 252 -3.15 8.09 -24.24
C ASP A 252 -3.37 9.09 -23.09
N PRO A 253 -2.30 9.58 -22.43
CA PRO A 253 -2.42 10.51 -21.31
C PRO A 253 -3.12 11.83 -21.66
N ARG A 254 -3.17 12.21 -22.95
CA ARG A 254 -3.85 13.43 -23.41
C ARG A 254 -5.35 13.40 -23.16
N HIS A 255 -5.94 12.21 -23.07
CA HIS A 255 -7.38 12.07 -22.80
C HIS A 255 -7.73 12.06 -21.30
N HIS A 256 -6.76 11.80 -20.41
CA HIS A 256 -7.00 11.68 -18.97
C HIS A 256 -7.71 12.90 -18.34
N PRO A 257 -7.38 14.16 -18.68
CA PRO A 257 -8.07 15.31 -18.10
C PRO A 257 -9.58 15.32 -18.40
N PHE A 258 -9.97 14.88 -19.59
CA PHE A 258 -11.38 14.81 -20.00
C PHE A 258 -12.12 13.66 -19.31
N VAL A 259 -11.44 12.54 -19.08
CA VAL A 259 -11.99 11.41 -18.31
C VAL A 259 -12.26 11.82 -16.85
N ILE A 260 -11.35 12.57 -16.23
CA ILE A 260 -11.56 13.10 -14.87
C ILE A 260 -12.78 14.03 -14.84
N LYS A 261 -12.89 14.96 -15.80
CA LYS A 261 -14.06 15.84 -15.92
C LYS A 261 -15.36 15.06 -16.12
N TYR A 262 -15.33 14.04 -16.97
CA TYR A 262 -16.48 13.18 -17.26
C TYR A 262 -17.01 12.52 -15.97
N PHE A 263 -16.14 11.92 -15.17
CA PHE A 263 -16.54 11.28 -13.91
C PHE A 263 -16.90 12.29 -12.81
N GLY A 264 -16.33 13.50 -12.86
CA GLY A 264 -16.65 14.59 -11.93
C GLY A 264 -17.98 15.31 -12.21
N SER A 265 -18.60 15.12 -13.38
CA SER A 265 -19.88 15.77 -13.68
C SER A 265 -21.04 15.16 -12.89
N SER A 266 -22.15 15.89 -12.69
CA SER A 266 -23.35 15.38 -12.02
C SER A 266 -24.28 14.56 -12.94
N ASN A 267 -24.06 14.60 -14.26
CA ASN A 267 -24.88 13.92 -15.26
C ASN A 267 -24.78 12.39 -15.15
N ALA A 268 -25.79 11.67 -15.66
CA ALA A 268 -25.69 10.23 -15.84
C ALA A 268 -24.58 9.88 -16.86
N LYS A 269 -23.89 8.76 -16.63
CA LYS A 269 -22.69 8.33 -17.37
C LYS A 269 -23.05 7.27 -18.40
N ALA A 270 -23.16 7.65 -19.66
CA ALA A 270 -23.22 6.71 -20.77
C ALA A 270 -21.80 6.35 -21.20
N MET A 271 -21.46 5.06 -21.17
CA MET A 271 -20.14 4.51 -21.49
C MET A 271 -20.30 3.41 -22.53
N LEU A 272 -19.66 3.57 -23.69
CA LEU A 272 -19.57 2.54 -24.73
C LEU A 272 -18.15 1.96 -24.71
N PHE A 273 -18.03 0.65 -24.48
CA PHE A 273 -16.76 -0.07 -24.55
C PHE A 273 -16.67 -0.87 -25.84
N LEU A 274 -15.54 -0.76 -26.53
CA LEU A 274 -15.23 -1.50 -27.77
C LEU A 274 -13.72 -1.64 -27.96
N ASN A 275 -13.29 -2.56 -28.83
CA ASN A 275 -11.88 -2.72 -29.17
C ASN A 275 -11.49 -1.72 -30.26
N PHE A 276 -10.65 -0.74 -29.96
CA PHE A 276 -10.31 0.29 -30.94
C PHE A 276 -9.47 -0.23 -32.10
N THR A 277 -8.81 -1.37 -31.94
CA THR A 277 -7.86 -1.93 -32.92
C THR A 277 -8.38 -3.13 -33.68
N ALA A 278 -9.30 -3.91 -33.11
CA ALA A 278 -9.80 -5.15 -33.71
C ALA A 278 -11.23 -5.04 -34.26
N GLU A 279 -11.97 -3.97 -33.97
CA GLU A 279 -13.37 -3.84 -34.39
C GLU A 279 -13.49 -3.30 -35.82
N GLU A 280 -13.88 -4.14 -36.77
CA GLU A 280 -14.08 -3.76 -38.18
C GLU A 280 -15.13 -2.63 -38.33
N LYS A 281 -16.08 -2.54 -37.39
CA LYS A 281 -17.16 -1.54 -37.37
C LYS A 281 -16.84 -0.31 -36.51
N PHE A 282 -15.60 -0.11 -36.07
CA PHE A 282 -15.21 0.98 -35.16
C PHE A 282 -15.75 2.36 -35.60
N ASP A 283 -15.59 2.72 -36.87
CA ASP A 283 -16.04 4.01 -37.40
C ASP A 283 -17.57 4.15 -37.38
N ALA A 284 -18.30 3.05 -37.59
CA ALA A 284 -19.76 3.04 -37.51
C ALA A 284 -20.24 3.26 -36.06
N PHE A 285 -19.62 2.59 -35.08
CA PHE A 285 -19.86 2.83 -33.66
C PHE A 285 -19.56 4.27 -33.27
N LYS A 286 -18.39 4.77 -33.68
CA LYS A 286 -17.96 6.15 -33.40
C LYS A 286 -18.94 7.17 -33.95
N SER A 287 -19.36 7.04 -35.22
CA SER A 287 -20.32 7.94 -35.85
C SER A 287 -21.68 7.89 -35.14
N LYS A 288 -22.26 6.69 -34.95
CA LYS A 288 -23.58 6.58 -34.32
C LYS A 288 -23.62 6.99 -32.87
N TYR A 289 -22.60 6.64 -32.11
CA TYR A 289 -22.51 7.04 -30.71
C TYR A 289 -22.37 8.56 -30.57
N HIS A 290 -21.62 9.20 -31.47
CA HIS A 290 -21.51 10.65 -31.51
C HIS A 290 -22.83 11.33 -31.91
N GLU A 291 -23.56 10.82 -32.91
CA GLU A 291 -24.89 11.34 -33.27
C GLU A 291 -25.88 11.29 -32.09
N VAL A 292 -25.87 10.20 -31.32
CA VAL A 292 -26.68 10.07 -30.10
C VAL A 292 -26.21 11.06 -29.03
N ALA A 293 -24.90 11.19 -28.83
CA ALA A 293 -24.35 12.14 -27.87
C ALA A 293 -24.75 13.59 -28.18
N VAL A 294 -24.77 13.98 -29.47
CA VAL A 294 -25.26 15.30 -29.93
C VAL A 294 -26.74 15.47 -29.62
N LEU A 295 -27.58 14.46 -29.88
CA LEU A 295 -29.03 14.50 -29.62
C LEU A 295 -29.37 14.71 -28.13
N TYR A 296 -28.52 14.19 -27.24
CA TYR A 296 -28.69 14.25 -25.79
C TYR A 296 -27.75 15.24 -25.09
N LYS A 297 -27.03 16.08 -25.85
CA LYS A 297 -26.19 17.15 -25.30
C LYS A 297 -27.04 18.08 -24.44
N GLY A 298 -26.62 18.28 -23.19
CA GLY A 298 -27.35 19.10 -22.21
C GLY A 298 -28.62 18.47 -21.61
N LYS A 299 -28.88 17.17 -21.85
CA LYS A 299 -30.05 16.43 -21.31
C LYS A 299 -29.67 15.43 -20.21
N ASP A 300 -28.84 15.85 -19.26
CA ASP A 300 -28.39 15.06 -18.10
C ASP A 300 -27.67 13.74 -18.43
N LEU A 301 -27.09 13.62 -19.63
CA LEU A 301 -26.24 12.49 -20.04
C LEU A 301 -24.89 13.00 -20.52
N SER A 302 -23.83 12.36 -20.03
CA SER A 302 -22.47 12.52 -20.52
C SER A 302 -22.02 11.23 -21.20
N PHE A 303 -21.30 11.34 -22.31
CA PHE A 303 -20.92 10.19 -23.15
C PHE A 303 -19.41 9.94 -23.12
N LEU A 304 -19.03 8.68 -22.93
CA LEU A 304 -17.64 8.20 -22.94
C LEU A 304 -17.52 6.97 -23.82
N MET A 305 -16.42 6.87 -24.56
CA MET A 305 -16.05 5.73 -25.38
C MET A 305 -14.72 5.16 -24.88
N GLY A 306 -14.74 3.94 -24.37
CA GLY A 306 -13.60 3.29 -23.75
C GLY A 306 -13.01 2.16 -24.58
N ASP A 307 -11.68 2.11 -24.64
CA ASP A 307 -10.94 0.99 -25.21
C ASP A 307 -10.85 -0.17 -24.20
N ILE A 308 -10.97 -1.41 -24.68
CA ILE A 308 -10.94 -2.62 -23.83
C ILE A 308 -9.65 -2.70 -23.01
N GLU A 309 -8.49 -2.44 -23.61
CA GLU A 309 -7.21 -2.61 -22.93
C GLU A 309 -7.02 -1.61 -21.78
N ALA A 310 -7.63 -0.44 -21.89
CA ALA A 310 -7.60 0.60 -20.85
C ALA A 310 -8.69 0.41 -19.78
N SER A 311 -9.71 -0.43 -20.05
CA SER A 311 -10.97 -0.46 -19.29
C SER A 311 -11.18 -1.68 -18.39
N GLN A 312 -10.14 -2.50 -18.18
CA GLN A 312 -10.22 -3.73 -17.36
C GLN A 312 -10.74 -3.48 -15.93
N GLY A 313 -10.37 -2.36 -15.30
CA GLY A 313 -10.89 -1.99 -13.98
C GLY A 313 -12.40 -1.71 -13.97
N ALA A 314 -12.94 -1.14 -15.05
CA ALA A 314 -14.37 -0.93 -15.21
C ALA A 314 -15.11 -2.27 -15.36
N PHE A 315 -14.54 -3.22 -16.10
CA PHE A 315 -15.16 -4.54 -16.28
C PHE A 315 -15.31 -5.29 -14.97
N GLN A 316 -14.30 -5.24 -14.10
CA GLN A 316 -14.40 -5.81 -12.77
C GLN A 316 -15.48 -5.13 -11.92
N TYR A 317 -15.57 -3.80 -11.96
CA TYR A 317 -16.55 -3.02 -11.20
C TYR A 317 -17.99 -3.29 -11.64
N PHE A 318 -18.22 -3.43 -12.94
CA PHE A 318 -19.54 -3.68 -13.52
C PHE A 318 -19.89 -5.17 -13.68
N GLY A 319 -18.96 -6.09 -13.41
CA GLY A 319 -19.19 -7.54 -13.56
C GLY A 319 -19.28 -7.99 -15.02
N ILE A 320 -18.56 -7.33 -15.92
CA ILE A 320 -18.61 -7.54 -17.37
C ILE A 320 -17.55 -8.55 -17.79
N LYS A 321 -17.89 -9.40 -18.77
CA LYS A 321 -16.94 -10.27 -19.44
C LYS A 321 -16.60 -9.74 -20.84
N GLU A 322 -15.40 -10.05 -21.34
CA GLU A 322 -14.93 -9.54 -22.64
C GLU A 322 -15.81 -10.00 -23.81
N GLU A 323 -16.50 -11.14 -23.70
CA GLU A 323 -17.38 -11.66 -24.75
C GLU A 323 -18.69 -10.87 -24.89
N GLN A 324 -18.96 -9.92 -23.99
CA GLN A 324 -20.14 -9.04 -24.03
C GLN A 324 -19.89 -7.75 -24.80
N ILE A 325 -18.67 -7.54 -25.29
CA ILE A 325 -18.22 -6.34 -25.98
C ILE A 325 -18.40 -6.55 -27.50
N PRO A 326 -18.92 -5.58 -28.27
CA PRO A 326 -19.25 -4.19 -27.92
C PRO A 326 -20.40 -4.04 -26.91
N LEU A 327 -20.22 -3.13 -25.94
CA LEU A 327 -21.11 -2.98 -24.78
C LEU A 327 -21.41 -1.52 -24.49
N ILE A 328 -22.67 -1.20 -24.22
CA ILE A 328 -23.06 0.11 -23.67
C ILE A 328 -23.60 -0.02 -22.24
N ILE A 329 -23.16 0.89 -21.37
CA ILE A 329 -23.57 1.01 -19.98
C ILE A 329 -24.08 2.42 -19.74
N ILE A 330 -25.17 2.58 -18.99
CA ILE A 330 -25.56 3.85 -18.41
C ILE A 330 -25.57 3.71 -16.89
N GLN A 331 -24.85 4.59 -16.20
CA GLN A 331 -24.90 4.72 -14.75
C GLN A 331 -25.52 6.06 -14.36
N THR A 332 -26.62 6.03 -13.63
CA THR A 332 -27.31 7.23 -13.14
C THR A 332 -26.63 7.80 -11.90
N SER A 333 -26.97 9.04 -11.53
CA SER A 333 -26.36 9.77 -10.42
C SER A 333 -26.64 9.15 -9.04
N ASP A 334 -27.71 8.37 -8.91
CA ASP A 334 -28.05 7.55 -7.73
C ASP A 334 -27.30 6.20 -7.70
N GLY A 335 -26.45 5.93 -8.69
CA GLY A 335 -25.64 4.73 -8.77
C GLY A 335 -26.31 3.54 -9.47
N GLN A 336 -27.55 3.66 -9.93
CA GLN A 336 -28.23 2.61 -10.69
C GLN A 336 -27.54 2.38 -12.04
N LYS A 337 -27.39 1.12 -12.42
CA LYS A 337 -26.68 0.68 -13.63
C LYS A 337 -27.67 0.12 -14.64
N TYR A 338 -27.42 0.34 -15.92
CA TYR A 338 -28.19 -0.19 -17.05
C TYR A 338 -27.20 -0.65 -18.10
N LEU A 339 -27.40 -1.83 -18.68
CA LEU A 339 -26.38 -2.49 -19.49
C LEU A 339 -27.03 -3.17 -20.71
N LYS A 340 -26.43 -3.00 -21.89
CA LYS A 340 -26.80 -3.71 -23.12
C LYS A 340 -25.54 -4.33 -23.75
N PRO A 341 -25.34 -5.65 -23.61
CA PRO A 341 -24.21 -6.36 -24.20
C PRO A 341 -24.43 -6.59 -25.69
N ASN A 342 -23.33 -6.85 -26.42
CA ASN A 342 -23.33 -7.14 -27.85
C ASN A 342 -24.15 -6.13 -28.66
N VAL A 343 -24.00 -4.84 -28.34
CA VAL A 343 -24.77 -3.76 -28.98
C VAL A 343 -24.27 -3.54 -30.39
N GLU A 344 -25.19 -3.48 -31.36
CA GLU A 344 -24.87 -3.07 -32.73
C GLU A 344 -25.05 -1.55 -32.92
N PRO A 345 -24.35 -0.89 -33.86
CA PRO A 345 -24.36 0.57 -34.00
C PRO A 345 -25.75 1.20 -34.18
N ASP A 346 -26.64 0.52 -34.92
CA ASP A 346 -28.02 0.95 -35.19
C ASP A 346 -28.94 0.84 -33.97
N GLN A 347 -28.59 0.02 -32.99
CA GLN A 347 -29.37 -0.20 -31.76
C GLN A 347 -29.09 0.83 -30.66
N ILE A 348 -27.99 1.59 -30.77
CA ILE A 348 -27.57 2.53 -29.71
C ILE A 348 -28.64 3.60 -29.50
N ALA A 349 -29.11 4.22 -30.59
CA ALA A 349 -30.05 5.34 -30.51
C ALA A 349 -31.39 4.92 -29.89
N SER A 350 -31.94 3.77 -30.30
CA SER A 350 -33.19 3.26 -29.75
C SER A 350 -33.04 2.89 -28.28
N TRP A 351 -31.94 2.26 -27.89
CA TRP A 351 -31.74 1.83 -26.50
C TRP A 351 -31.52 3.00 -25.54
N VAL A 352 -30.75 4.02 -25.93
CA VAL A 352 -30.61 5.24 -25.11
C VAL A 352 -31.95 5.96 -24.95
N LYS A 353 -32.78 5.94 -25.99
CA LYS A 353 -34.16 6.46 -25.90
C LYS A 353 -35.01 5.65 -24.94
N ASP A 354 -35.02 4.32 -25.04
CA ASP A 354 -35.77 3.44 -24.14
C ASP A 354 -35.33 3.63 -22.68
N PHE A 355 -34.03 3.86 -22.44
CA PHE A 355 -33.52 4.17 -21.11
C PHE A 355 -34.09 5.50 -20.59
N LYS A 356 -34.08 6.56 -21.42
CA LYS A 356 -34.63 7.87 -21.05
C LYS A 356 -36.15 7.85 -20.85
N ASP A 357 -36.85 6.98 -21.57
CA ASP A 357 -38.29 6.76 -21.42
C ASP A 357 -38.62 5.87 -20.20
N GLY A 358 -37.61 5.41 -19.45
CA GLY A 358 -37.77 4.58 -18.24
C GLY A 358 -38.17 3.12 -18.52
N ILE A 359 -38.01 2.67 -19.78
CA ILE A 359 -38.41 1.34 -20.24
C ILE A 359 -37.34 0.29 -19.90
N VAL A 360 -36.06 0.68 -19.93
CA VAL A 360 -34.94 -0.23 -19.68
C VAL A 360 -34.89 -0.59 -18.19
N LYS A 361 -34.84 -1.89 -17.91
CA LYS A 361 -34.71 -2.38 -16.53
C LYS A 361 -33.28 -2.17 -16.02
N PRO A 362 -33.10 -1.82 -14.73
CA PRO A 362 -31.78 -1.75 -14.15
C PRO A 362 -31.03 -3.08 -14.24
N TYR A 363 -29.74 -2.99 -14.56
CA TYR A 363 -28.80 -4.09 -14.45
C TYR A 363 -28.47 -4.32 -12.98
N MET A 364 -28.65 -5.56 -12.55
CA MET A 364 -28.14 -6.07 -11.28
C MET A 364 -27.00 -7.02 -11.61
N LYS A 365 -25.85 -6.82 -10.97
CA LYS A 365 -24.77 -7.79 -11.04
C LYS A 365 -25.27 -9.11 -10.47
N SER A 366 -25.24 -10.17 -11.27
CA SER A 366 -25.60 -11.52 -10.84
C SER A 366 -24.51 -12.49 -11.25
N GLU A 367 -24.29 -13.50 -10.43
CA GLU A 367 -23.67 -14.73 -10.91
C GLU A 367 -24.62 -15.48 -11.84
N PRO A 368 -24.09 -16.33 -12.74
CA PRO A 368 -24.93 -17.18 -13.56
C PRO A 368 -25.75 -18.12 -12.67
N ILE A 369 -27.02 -18.32 -13.03
CA ILE A 369 -27.86 -19.31 -12.37
C ILE A 369 -27.17 -20.68 -12.49
N PRO A 370 -26.93 -21.40 -11.38
CA PRO A 370 -26.29 -22.70 -11.42
C PRO A 370 -27.05 -23.68 -12.33
N GLU A 371 -26.33 -24.42 -13.20
CA GLU A 371 -26.93 -25.42 -14.10
C GLU A 371 -27.63 -26.56 -13.32
N VAL A 372 -27.12 -26.86 -12.13
CA VAL A 372 -27.66 -27.85 -11.19
C VAL A 372 -27.77 -27.19 -9.81
N ASN A 373 -28.95 -27.27 -9.19
CA ASN A 373 -29.23 -26.67 -7.87
C ASN A 373 -29.92 -27.69 -6.95
N ASP A 374 -29.37 -28.91 -6.93
CA ASP A 374 -29.98 -30.07 -6.28
C ASP A 374 -29.57 -30.22 -4.81
N GLU A 375 -28.55 -29.47 -4.36
CA GLU A 375 -28.07 -29.49 -2.97
C GLU A 375 -29.16 -29.10 -1.95
N PRO A 376 -29.08 -29.57 -0.70
CA PRO A 376 -30.07 -29.24 0.35
C PRO A 376 -30.22 -27.74 0.57
N VAL A 377 -29.11 -27.00 0.63
CA VAL A 377 -29.11 -25.53 0.66
C VAL A 377 -29.08 -25.01 -0.78
N LYS A 378 -30.19 -24.42 -1.21
CA LYS A 378 -30.35 -23.91 -2.57
C LYS A 378 -29.51 -22.66 -2.80
N VAL A 379 -28.79 -22.62 -3.92
CA VAL A 379 -28.02 -21.45 -4.33
C VAL A 379 -28.95 -20.45 -5.01
N VAL A 380 -28.92 -19.23 -4.51
CA VAL A 380 -29.66 -18.08 -5.03
C VAL A 380 -28.64 -17.06 -5.54
N VAL A 381 -28.91 -16.52 -6.72
CA VAL A 381 -28.16 -15.43 -7.36
C VAL A 381 -29.14 -14.27 -7.60
N ALA A 382 -28.67 -13.08 -7.96
CA ALA A 382 -29.58 -11.94 -8.14
C ALA A 382 -30.67 -12.23 -9.21
N ASP A 383 -30.33 -12.97 -10.26
CA ASP A 383 -31.24 -13.29 -11.38
C ASP A 383 -32.38 -14.26 -11.01
N ASN A 384 -32.23 -15.12 -10.00
CA ASN A 384 -33.28 -16.06 -9.56
C ASN A 384 -33.83 -15.75 -8.16
N LEU A 385 -33.39 -14.65 -7.55
CA LEU A 385 -33.80 -14.21 -6.22
C LEU A 385 -35.32 -14.02 -6.14
N ASP A 386 -35.93 -13.41 -7.17
CA ASP A 386 -37.37 -13.22 -7.23
C ASP A 386 -38.14 -14.54 -7.26
N ASP A 387 -37.72 -15.49 -8.08
CA ASP A 387 -38.42 -16.76 -8.22
C ASP A 387 -38.27 -17.65 -6.99
N MET A 388 -37.06 -17.72 -6.43
CA MET A 388 -36.74 -18.63 -5.31
C MET A 388 -37.13 -18.06 -3.95
N VAL A 389 -37.08 -16.73 -3.79
CA VAL A 389 -37.32 -16.09 -2.50
C VAL A 389 -38.63 -15.33 -2.51
N PHE A 390 -38.92 -14.51 -3.52
CA PHE A 390 -40.09 -13.62 -3.52
C PHE A 390 -41.40 -14.28 -4.03
N ASN A 391 -41.31 -15.16 -5.01
CA ASN A 391 -42.47 -15.71 -5.72
C ASN A 391 -42.62 -17.23 -5.53
N SER A 392 -41.78 -17.84 -4.69
CA SER A 392 -41.77 -19.29 -4.48
C SER A 392 -43.05 -19.85 -3.86
N GLY A 393 -43.84 -19.01 -3.16
CA GLY A 393 -45.01 -19.44 -2.39
C GLY A 393 -44.67 -20.29 -1.16
N LYS A 394 -43.37 -20.38 -0.80
CA LYS A 394 -42.84 -21.21 0.30
C LYS A 394 -42.26 -20.34 1.41
N ASN A 395 -41.97 -20.96 2.56
CA ASN A 395 -41.22 -20.34 3.63
C ASN A 395 -39.73 -20.42 3.32
N VAL A 396 -39.05 -19.28 3.20
CA VAL A 396 -37.66 -19.22 2.75
C VAL A 396 -36.76 -18.67 3.84
N LEU A 397 -35.75 -19.43 4.25
CA LEU A 397 -34.64 -18.96 5.06
C LEU A 397 -33.46 -18.69 4.12
N LEU A 398 -33.09 -17.42 3.95
CA LEU A 398 -32.04 -16.97 3.04
C LEU A 398 -30.82 -16.45 3.83
N GLU A 399 -29.65 -17.00 3.54
CA GLU A 399 -28.35 -16.49 4.02
C GLU A 399 -27.70 -15.58 2.97
N PHE A 400 -27.41 -14.34 3.36
CA PHE A 400 -26.46 -13.48 2.64
C PHE A 400 -25.07 -13.71 3.21
N TYR A 401 -24.18 -14.24 2.38
CA TYR A 401 -22.83 -14.59 2.81
C TYR A 401 -21.76 -13.93 1.94
N ALA A 402 -20.51 -14.00 2.41
CA ALA A 402 -19.33 -13.68 1.65
C ALA A 402 -18.37 -14.89 1.70
N PRO A 403 -17.79 -15.34 0.57
CA PRO A 403 -16.94 -16.53 0.54
C PRO A 403 -15.72 -16.43 1.46
N TRP A 404 -15.24 -15.21 1.69
CA TRP A 404 -14.11 -14.92 2.58
C TRP A 404 -14.52 -14.75 4.06
N CYS A 405 -15.80 -14.67 4.39
CA CYS A 405 -16.25 -14.43 5.76
C CYS A 405 -16.18 -15.72 6.60
N GLY A 406 -15.39 -15.68 7.67
CA GLY A 406 -15.23 -16.83 8.59
C GLY A 406 -16.52 -17.21 9.34
N HIS A 407 -17.41 -16.25 9.63
CA HIS A 407 -18.70 -16.54 10.28
C HIS A 407 -19.65 -17.28 9.34
N CYS A 408 -19.65 -16.94 8.04
CA CYS A 408 -20.43 -17.65 7.02
C CYS A 408 -19.96 -19.10 6.87
N LYS A 409 -18.65 -19.33 6.81
CA LYS A 409 -18.08 -20.68 6.73
C LYS A 409 -18.45 -21.55 7.94
N LYS A 410 -18.53 -20.96 9.14
CA LYS A 410 -18.99 -21.67 10.35
C LYS A 410 -20.50 -21.96 10.33
N LEU A 411 -21.29 -21.09 9.71
CA LEU A 411 -22.74 -21.26 9.58
C LEU A 411 -23.10 -22.27 8.50
N ALA A 412 -22.32 -22.37 7.42
CA ALA A 412 -22.58 -23.26 6.28
C ALA A 412 -22.94 -24.71 6.66
N PRO A 413 -22.12 -25.46 7.44
CA PRO A 413 -22.48 -26.84 7.81
C PRO A 413 -23.73 -26.92 8.70
N ILE A 414 -23.98 -25.91 9.53
CA ILE A 414 -25.20 -25.83 10.35
C ILE A 414 -26.41 -25.60 9.44
N LEU A 415 -26.26 -24.75 8.43
CA LEU A 415 -27.32 -24.47 7.45
C LEU A 415 -27.60 -25.69 6.57
N ASP A 416 -26.58 -26.48 6.24
CA ASP A 416 -26.72 -27.77 5.56
C ASP A 416 -27.48 -28.79 6.43
N GLU A 417 -27.17 -28.90 7.72
CA GLU A 417 -27.92 -29.75 8.66
C GLU A 417 -29.39 -29.31 8.79
N VAL A 418 -29.63 -27.99 8.87
CA VAL A 418 -30.98 -27.42 8.87
C VAL A 418 -31.69 -27.78 7.57
N ALA A 419 -31.06 -27.60 6.42
CA ALA A 419 -31.65 -27.94 5.13
C ALA A 419 -32.00 -29.42 5.00
N LEU A 420 -31.11 -30.32 5.43
CA LEU A 420 -31.38 -31.76 5.48
C LEU A 420 -32.58 -32.10 6.38
N SER A 421 -32.75 -31.40 7.50
CA SER A 421 -33.91 -31.60 8.39
C SER A 421 -35.26 -31.21 7.76
N PHE A 422 -35.23 -30.34 6.74
CA PHE A 422 -36.40 -29.89 5.98
C PHE A 422 -36.47 -30.45 4.55
N GLU A 423 -35.58 -31.38 4.17
CA GLU A 423 -35.48 -31.88 2.79
C GLU A 423 -36.79 -32.52 2.26
N ASN A 424 -37.60 -33.08 3.16
CA ASN A 424 -38.89 -33.68 2.84
C ASN A 424 -40.08 -32.72 3.05
N ASP A 425 -39.85 -31.48 3.48
CA ASP A 425 -40.89 -30.47 3.66
C ASP A 425 -41.06 -29.65 2.38
N ALA A 426 -42.18 -29.89 1.68
CA ALA A 426 -42.45 -29.25 0.39
C ALA A 426 -42.64 -27.72 0.51
N ASP A 427 -42.92 -27.20 1.71
CA ASP A 427 -43.27 -25.80 1.96
C ASP A 427 -42.09 -24.95 2.49
N VAL A 428 -40.88 -25.52 2.61
CA VAL A 428 -39.69 -24.84 3.14
C VAL A 428 -38.55 -24.84 2.11
N ILE A 429 -37.86 -23.70 1.99
CA ILE A 429 -36.61 -23.57 1.23
C ILE A 429 -35.55 -23.00 2.17
N ILE A 430 -34.41 -23.68 2.24
CA ILE A 430 -33.18 -23.13 2.84
C ILE A 430 -32.26 -22.74 1.69
N ALA A 431 -31.79 -21.48 1.69
CA ALA A 431 -31.07 -20.92 0.58
C ALA A 431 -29.91 -20.01 1.00
N LYS A 432 -28.94 -19.82 0.11
CA LYS A 432 -27.79 -18.92 0.29
C LYS A 432 -27.49 -18.10 -0.96
N ILE A 433 -27.04 -16.86 -0.78
CA ILE A 433 -26.62 -15.94 -1.85
C ILE A 433 -25.28 -15.28 -1.48
N ASP A 434 -24.32 -15.32 -2.41
CA ASP A 434 -23.06 -14.60 -2.26
C ASP A 434 -23.30 -13.11 -2.55
N ALA A 435 -23.34 -12.33 -1.48
CA ALA A 435 -23.62 -10.91 -1.53
C ALA A 435 -22.40 -10.04 -1.91
N THR A 436 -21.27 -10.65 -2.29
CA THR A 436 -20.07 -9.96 -2.80
C THR A 436 -20.02 -9.96 -4.32
N THR A 437 -20.63 -10.98 -4.93
CA THR A 437 -20.68 -11.21 -6.37
C THR A 437 -22.05 -10.88 -6.97
N ASN A 438 -23.10 -10.81 -6.14
CA ASN A 438 -24.47 -10.46 -6.54
C ASN A 438 -24.89 -9.11 -5.93
N ASP A 439 -25.49 -8.23 -6.73
CA ASP A 439 -26.12 -7.00 -6.28
C ASP A 439 -27.40 -7.34 -5.48
N ILE A 440 -27.54 -6.73 -4.30
CA ILE A 440 -28.66 -7.01 -3.38
C ILE A 440 -29.66 -5.84 -3.44
N PRO A 441 -30.97 -6.11 -3.63
CA PRO A 441 -31.99 -5.06 -3.66
C PRO A 441 -32.15 -4.43 -2.26
N GLN A 442 -31.50 -3.28 -2.05
CA GLN A 442 -31.46 -2.59 -0.74
C GLN A 442 -32.84 -2.17 -0.21
N GLN A 443 -33.84 -2.07 -1.09
CA GLN A 443 -35.23 -1.81 -0.69
C GLN A 443 -35.87 -2.99 0.05
N SER A 444 -35.34 -4.20 -0.14
CA SER A 444 -35.87 -5.44 0.45
C SER A 444 -34.97 -6.03 1.52
N PHE A 445 -33.66 -5.81 1.44
CA PHE A 445 -32.68 -6.37 2.38
C PHE A 445 -31.67 -5.31 2.85
N ASP A 446 -31.44 -5.22 4.16
CA ASP A 446 -30.46 -4.32 4.79
C ASP A 446 -29.23 -5.12 5.26
N VAL A 447 -28.42 -5.55 4.29
CA VAL A 447 -27.23 -6.38 4.54
C VAL A 447 -26.05 -5.50 4.94
N LYS A 448 -25.81 -5.36 6.25
CA LYS A 448 -24.73 -4.54 6.83
C LYS A 448 -23.47 -5.32 7.19
N GLY A 449 -23.50 -6.64 7.07
CA GLY A 449 -22.41 -7.54 7.41
C GLY A 449 -22.74 -8.99 7.05
N TYR A 450 -21.78 -9.89 7.26
CA TYR A 450 -21.89 -11.29 6.86
C TYR A 450 -21.59 -12.25 8.03
N PRO A 451 -22.36 -13.34 8.20
CA PRO A 451 -23.59 -13.67 7.50
C PRO A 451 -24.75 -12.78 7.97
N THR A 452 -25.70 -12.52 7.09
CA THR A 452 -27.01 -11.95 7.45
C THR A 452 -28.09 -12.94 7.05
N LEU A 453 -28.96 -13.34 7.98
CA LEU A 453 -30.06 -14.27 7.73
C LEU A 453 -31.40 -13.53 7.66
N TYR A 454 -32.20 -13.87 6.66
CA TYR A 454 -33.57 -13.41 6.50
C TYR A 454 -34.53 -14.58 6.42
N PHE A 455 -35.67 -14.45 7.09
CA PHE A 455 -36.79 -15.38 6.94
C PHE A 455 -37.97 -14.68 6.26
N ARG A 456 -38.51 -15.32 5.24
CA ARG A 456 -39.69 -14.88 4.50
C ARG A 456 -40.76 -15.96 4.57
N SER A 457 -41.95 -15.61 5.05
CA SER A 457 -43.07 -16.55 5.06
C SER A 457 -43.68 -16.72 3.66
N ALA A 458 -44.38 -17.83 3.44
CA ALA A 458 -45.19 -18.07 2.24
C ALA A 458 -46.24 -16.96 1.96
N THR A 459 -46.66 -16.23 3.00
CA THR A 459 -47.58 -15.09 2.92
C THR A 459 -46.91 -13.75 2.57
N GLY A 460 -45.59 -13.74 2.36
CA GLY A 460 -44.82 -12.58 1.86
C GLY A 460 -44.34 -11.59 2.93
N LYS A 461 -44.45 -11.90 4.23
CA LYS A 461 -44.02 -11.01 5.32
C LYS A 461 -42.60 -11.35 5.79
N PHE A 462 -41.72 -10.35 5.86
CA PHE A 462 -40.39 -10.49 6.47
C PHE A 462 -40.45 -10.40 8.00
N LEU A 463 -39.72 -11.29 8.69
CA LEU A 463 -39.46 -11.17 10.12
C LEU A 463 -38.02 -10.68 10.33
N ASN A 464 -37.85 -9.50 10.94
CA ASN A 464 -36.53 -8.87 11.12
C ASN A 464 -35.76 -9.47 12.30
N ARG A 465 -34.46 -9.74 12.05
CA ARG A 465 -33.34 -10.03 12.97
C ARG A 465 -33.51 -11.19 13.97
N ILE A 466 -32.82 -12.30 13.69
CA ILE A 466 -32.37 -13.24 14.73
C ILE A 466 -31.06 -12.69 15.33
N HIS A 467 -31.11 -12.08 16.52
CA HIS A 467 -29.91 -11.57 17.20
C HIS A 467 -29.16 -12.73 17.92
N PRO A 468 -27.82 -12.84 17.81
CA PRO A 468 -27.03 -13.88 18.48
C PRO A 468 -27.12 -13.89 20.02
N GLU A 469 -27.57 -12.77 20.63
CA GLU A 469 -27.68 -12.63 22.09
C GLU A 469 -28.82 -13.44 22.71
N MET A 470 -29.78 -13.95 21.92
CA MET A 470 -30.83 -14.84 22.44
C MET A 470 -30.33 -16.26 22.76
N MET A 471 -29.08 -16.60 22.40
CA MET A 471 -28.48 -17.90 22.77
C MET A 471 -27.74 -17.89 24.11
N ASN A 472 -27.64 -16.76 24.84
CA ASN A 472 -26.68 -16.66 25.94
C ASN A 472 -27.10 -15.87 27.21
N SER A 473 -28.39 -15.72 27.53
CA SER A 473 -28.78 -15.00 28.76
C SER A 473 -28.98 -15.93 29.98
N LYS A 474 -28.17 -15.71 31.02
CA LYS A 474 -28.33 -16.24 32.38
C LYS A 474 -29.55 -15.60 33.06
N ALA A 475 -30.74 -16.12 32.84
CA ALA A 475 -31.94 -15.63 33.54
C ALA A 475 -32.98 -16.74 33.83
N CYS A 476 -32.58 -17.86 34.45
CA CYS A 476 -33.55 -18.80 35.06
C CYS A 476 -32.93 -19.57 36.24
N ARG A 477 -32.89 -18.94 37.42
CA ARG A 477 -33.01 -19.63 38.72
C ARG A 477 -33.75 -18.73 39.71
N ALA A 478 -35.07 -18.90 39.80
CA ALA A 478 -35.84 -18.57 40.99
C ALA A 478 -37.19 -19.32 41.00
N SER A 479 -37.25 -20.30 41.91
CA SER A 479 -38.41 -20.77 42.72
C SER A 479 -39.81 -20.93 42.10
N SER A 480 -40.18 -22.20 41.93
CA SER A 480 -41.41 -22.87 42.41
C SER A 480 -42.50 -22.03 43.11
N SER A 481 -43.75 -22.07 42.60
CA SER A 481 -44.94 -22.68 43.25
C SER A 481 -46.28 -22.22 42.64
N SER A 482 -47.29 -23.12 42.69
CA SER A 482 -48.76 -22.99 42.59
C SER A 482 -49.48 -22.75 41.23
N PHE A 483 -50.32 -23.75 40.87
CA PHE A 483 -51.74 -23.74 40.40
C PHE A 483 -52.34 -22.39 39.94
N SER A 484 -53.20 -22.26 38.92
CA SER A 484 -54.26 -23.11 38.33
C SER A 484 -54.79 -22.49 37.02
N GLU A 485 -55.33 -23.31 36.09
CA GLU A 485 -56.42 -23.07 35.10
C GLU A 485 -56.42 -21.76 34.25
N SER A 486 -56.77 -21.67 32.96
CA SER A 486 -57.18 -22.52 31.84
C SER A 486 -57.45 -21.54 30.68
N PHE A 487 -57.02 -21.78 29.44
CA PHE A 487 -57.77 -21.44 28.20
C PHE A 487 -56.97 -21.88 26.97
N THR A 488 -57.52 -22.87 26.25
CA THR A 488 -57.05 -23.33 24.95
C THR A 488 -57.48 -22.39 23.83
N LEU A 489 -56.58 -22.12 22.88
CA LEU A 489 -56.94 -21.77 21.51
C LEU A 489 -55.99 -22.49 20.54
N LYS A 490 -56.58 -23.44 19.82
CA LYS A 490 -56.02 -24.11 18.65
C LYS A 490 -55.87 -23.06 17.54
N ASP A 491 -54.68 -22.92 16.98
CA ASP A 491 -54.42 -23.32 15.58
C ASP A 491 -52.96 -23.00 15.17
N LYS A 492 -52.24 -24.10 14.86
CA LYS A 492 -51.03 -24.24 14.02
C LYS A 492 -49.91 -23.20 14.19
N GLY A 493 -49.04 -23.43 15.18
CA GLY A 493 -47.65 -22.96 15.18
C GLY A 493 -46.69 -24.14 14.97
N ILE A 494 -45.76 -24.01 14.02
CA ILE A 494 -44.74 -25.03 13.71
C ILE A 494 -43.77 -25.14 14.90
N MET A 495 -43.70 -26.31 15.51
CA MET A 495 -42.70 -26.69 16.51
C MET A 495 -41.54 -27.38 15.79
N ILE A 496 -40.35 -26.77 15.78
CA ILE A 496 -39.13 -27.44 15.33
C ILE A 496 -38.47 -28.07 16.57
N SER A 497 -38.54 -29.39 16.70
CA SER A 497 -37.73 -30.14 17.64
C SER A 497 -36.75 -31.03 16.88
N ALA A 498 -35.47 -30.66 16.84
CA ALA A 498 -34.40 -31.53 16.38
C ALA A 498 -33.80 -32.28 17.59
N LEU A 499 -33.91 -33.61 17.59
CA LEU A 499 -33.31 -34.51 18.58
C LEU A 499 -32.01 -35.06 18.01
N ALA A 500 -30.87 -34.46 18.37
CA ALA A 500 -29.56 -35.06 18.14
C ALA A 500 -29.14 -35.87 19.37
N ARG A 501 -29.03 -37.20 19.23
CA ARG A 501 -28.47 -38.07 20.28
C ARG A 501 -26.96 -38.12 20.14
N ASN A 502 -26.26 -37.55 21.11
CA ASN A 502 -24.89 -37.98 21.44
C ASN A 502 -24.69 -37.96 22.97
N HIS A 503 -24.30 -39.12 23.50
CA HIS A 503 -23.93 -39.44 24.89
C HIS A 503 -24.35 -38.47 26.01
N GLY A 504 -25.52 -38.73 26.60
CA GLY A 504 -25.65 -38.71 28.07
C GLY A 504 -26.32 -37.52 28.77
N ARG A 505 -26.86 -36.51 28.08
CA ARG A 505 -27.76 -35.51 28.69
C ARG A 505 -28.84 -35.06 27.70
N GLU A 506 -30.11 -35.17 28.11
CA GLU A 506 -31.25 -34.62 27.37
C GLU A 506 -31.32 -33.09 27.57
N GLN A 507 -31.28 -32.33 26.48
CA GLN A 507 -31.69 -30.92 26.46
C GLN A 507 -32.74 -30.72 25.36
N THR A 508 -33.93 -30.32 25.77
CA THR A 508 -35.04 -29.94 24.87
C THR A 508 -35.01 -28.43 24.69
N ILE A 509 -34.86 -27.95 23.45
CA ILE A 509 -34.94 -26.52 23.10
C ILE A 509 -36.41 -26.17 22.85
N LEU A 510 -36.95 -25.20 23.59
CA LEU A 510 -38.33 -24.71 23.44
C LEU A 510 -38.27 -23.22 23.03
N VAL A 511 -38.91 -22.86 21.92
CA VAL A 511 -39.01 -21.47 21.43
C VAL A 511 -40.46 -21.01 21.57
N LEU A 512 -40.69 -19.94 22.34
CA LEU A 512 -42.01 -19.31 22.53
C LEU A 512 -42.06 -17.93 21.84
N LEU A 513 -43.16 -17.65 21.13
CA LEU A 513 -43.44 -16.37 20.48
C LEU A 513 -44.47 -15.55 21.29
N PRO A 514 -44.33 -14.21 21.45
CA PRO A 514 -45.33 -13.37 22.12
C PRO A 514 -46.43 -12.89 21.16
N PRO A 515 -47.67 -12.60 21.65
CA PRO A 515 -48.76 -12.09 20.83
C PRO A 515 -48.76 -10.54 20.72
N PRO A 516 -49.52 -9.93 19.79
CA PRO A 516 -49.36 -8.51 19.41
C PRO A 516 -50.45 -7.59 19.98
N THR A 517 -50.10 -6.33 20.31
CA THR A 517 -51.00 -5.15 20.24
C THR A 517 -50.25 -3.80 20.19
N LEU A 518 -50.88 -2.82 19.50
CA LEU A 518 -50.56 -1.41 19.15
C LEU A 518 -51.05 -0.40 20.25
N PRO A 519 -51.12 0.95 20.04
CA PRO A 519 -50.10 1.99 19.70
C PRO A 519 -50.19 3.30 20.59
N CYS A 520 -49.34 4.30 20.27
CA CYS A 520 -49.53 5.78 20.36
C CYS A 520 -48.76 6.69 21.36
N PHE A 521 -48.41 7.89 20.81
CA PHE A 521 -48.23 9.26 21.34
C PHE A 521 -46.83 9.88 21.60
N SER A 522 -46.70 11.11 21.06
CA SER A 522 -45.60 12.08 21.11
C SER A 522 -45.59 12.94 22.38
N LEU A 523 -44.44 13.53 22.76
CA LEU A 523 -44.28 14.98 23.07
C LEU A 523 -42.85 15.37 23.49
N SER A 524 -42.65 16.68 23.46
CA SER A 524 -41.50 17.59 23.47
C SER A 524 -40.70 17.82 24.79
N THR A 525 -39.38 18.04 24.61
CA THR A 525 -38.49 19.15 25.07
C THR A 525 -38.40 19.69 26.55
N VAL A 526 -37.14 19.98 26.93
CA VAL A 526 -36.52 20.97 27.88
C VAL A 526 -36.60 20.78 29.43
N PHE A 527 -35.43 20.68 30.10
CA PHE A 527 -34.79 21.67 31.01
C PHE A 527 -33.76 21.02 31.99
N SER A 528 -32.48 21.34 31.73
CA SER A 528 -31.53 22.01 32.63
C SER A 528 -31.14 21.48 34.03
N ASN A 529 -29.81 21.31 34.15
CA ASN A 529 -28.88 22.08 34.99
C ASN A 529 -28.58 21.73 36.47
N PHE A 530 -27.32 22.09 36.77
CA PHE A 530 -26.72 22.63 38.00
C PHE A 530 -25.85 21.69 38.87
N ASN A 531 -24.56 21.67 38.53
CA ASN A 531 -23.48 22.44 39.19
C ASN A 531 -22.54 21.83 40.28
N TYR A 532 -21.26 22.10 40.00
CA TYR A 532 -20.17 22.62 40.86
C TYR A 532 -19.61 21.78 42.01
N CYS A 533 -18.28 21.57 42.00
CA CYS A 533 -17.38 22.43 42.78
C CYS A 533 -15.92 22.41 42.26
N ARG A 534 -15.28 23.57 42.45
CA ARG A 534 -13.98 24.03 41.94
C ARG A 534 -12.88 24.00 43.02
N ALA A 535 -11.64 24.21 42.53
CA ALA A 535 -10.54 24.98 43.16
C ALA A 535 -9.62 24.19 44.13
N SER A 536 -8.31 24.45 44.28
CA SER A 536 -7.45 25.56 43.83
C SER A 536 -5.96 25.21 44.01
N SER A 537 -5.12 25.95 43.29
CA SER A 537 -3.65 26.06 43.24
C SER A 537 -2.96 26.60 44.51
N ILE A 538 -1.62 26.41 44.64
CA ILE A 538 -0.58 27.45 44.98
C ILE A 538 0.87 26.86 45.10
N HIS A 539 1.82 27.69 44.68
CA HIS A 539 3.30 27.71 44.52
C HIS A 539 4.29 26.98 45.47
N ARG A 540 5.50 26.62 44.94
CA ARG A 540 6.82 27.34 45.11
C ARG A 540 8.05 26.53 44.61
N TYR A 541 8.96 27.18 43.88
CA TYR A 541 10.42 26.91 43.76
C TYR A 541 11.18 27.76 44.84
N PRO A 542 12.53 27.75 45.09
CA PRO A 542 13.68 27.19 44.33
C PRO A 542 14.93 26.64 45.13
N ARG A 543 15.95 26.16 44.37
CA ARG A 543 17.44 26.33 44.51
C ARG A 543 18.35 25.41 45.37
N CYS A 544 19.48 25.06 44.70
CA CYS A 544 20.91 24.95 45.14
C CYS A 544 21.32 23.79 46.08
N SER A 545 22.53 23.22 46.09
CA SER A 545 23.75 23.28 45.26
C SER A 545 24.78 22.30 45.87
N ASP A 546 25.70 21.79 45.03
CA ASP A 546 27.13 21.57 45.31
C ASP A 546 27.69 20.44 46.22
N HIS A 547 28.57 19.66 45.58
CA HIS A 547 30.03 19.49 45.87
C HIS A 547 30.60 18.13 46.34
N CYS A 548 31.63 17.70 45.57
CA CYS A 548 32.88 17.01 45.96
C CYS A 548 32.82 15.52 46.38
N ARG A 549 33.79 14.63 46.08
CA ARG A 549 35.10 14.67 45.38
C ARG A 549 35.61 13.21 45.25
N SER A 550 36.10 12.85 44.06
CA SER A 550 37.48 12.36 43.73
C SER A 550 38.09 11.04 44.27
N VAL A 551 39.13 10.65 43.50
CA VAL A 551 40.35 9.83 43.76
C VAL A 551 40.16 8.30 43.51
N VAL A 552 41.00 7.54 42.77
CA VAL A 552 42.47 7.53 42.58
C VAL A 552 42.89 6.76 41.29
N MET A 553 43.84 7.35 40.53
CA MET A 553 45.03 6.87 39.77
C MET A 553 45.08 5.47 39.08
N ALA A 554 45.93 5.14 38.09
CA ALA A 554 47.27 5.65 37.71
C ALA A 554 47.73 5.16 36.31
N SER A 555 48.72 5.88 35.76
CA SER A 555 49.91 5.43 34.98
C SER A 555 49.74 4.79 33.59
N MET A 556 50.40 5.21 32.50
CA MET A 556 51.81 5.56 32.16
C MET A 556 52.49 4.47 31.29
N MET A 557 53.08 4.94 30.19
CA MET A 557 54.29 4.44 29.49
C MET A 557 54.24 3.23 28.51
N LEU A 558 54.60 3.57 27.25
CA LEU A 558 55.67 2.99 26.41
C LEU A 558 55.87 1.45 26.42
N ASN A 559 55.69 0.82 25.25
CA ASN A 559 56.85 0.35 24.46
C ASN A 559 56.47 -0.18 23.07
N SER A 560 57.20 0.33 22.09
CA SER A 560 57.42 -0.22 20.76
C SER A 560 58.18 -1.55 20.82
N VAL A 561 57.73 -2.56 20.05
CA VAL A 561 58.62 -3.60 19.52
C VAL A 561 58.31 -3.81 18.04
N ASN A 562 59.32 -3.48 17.23
CA ASN A 562 59.45 -3.82 15.82
C ASN A 562 59.48 -5.34 15.61
N CYS A 563 58.80 -5.82 14.57
CA CYS A 563 59.30 -6.93 13.77
C CYS A 563 59.10 -6.63 12.29
N SER A 564 60.19 -6.17 11.68
CA SER A 564 60.39 -6.01 10.24
C SER A 564 60.64 -7.37 9.57
N GLY A 565 59.97 -7.66 8.45
CA GLY A 565 60.21 -8.88 7.66
C GLY A 565 59.71 -8.78 6.22
N ARG A 566 60.59 -8.30 5.33
CA ARG A 566 60.51 -8.17 3.87
C ARG A 566 59.77 -9.30 3.13
N ARG A 567 58.97 -8.97 2.09
CA ARG A 567 59.33 -9.04 0.65
C ARG A 567 58.10 -8.83 -0.24
N ALA A 568 58.22 -7.90 -1.18
CA ALA A 568 57.39 -7.85 -2.38
C ALA A 568 57.72 -9.05 -3.29
N VAL A 569 56.69 -9.76 -3.77
CA VAL A 569 56.81 -10.68 -4.90
C VAL A 569 55.62 -10.43 -5.82
N LYS A 570 55.93 -9.89 -7.01
CA LYS A 570 55.07 -9.94 -8.19
C LYS A 570 54.82 -11.41 -8.54
N PHE A 571 53.58 -11.79 -8.79
CA PHE A 571 53.28 -13.06 -9.47
C PHE A 571 52.62 -12.76 -10.81
N ASP A 572 53.40 -13.05 -11.85
CA ASP A 572 52.98 -13.17 -13.23
C ASP A 572 52.04 -14.39 -13.39
N TYR A 573 50.98 -14.19 -14.15
CA TYR A 573 50.02 -15.23 -14.53
C TYR A 573 50.69 -16.21 -15.52
N VAL A 574 50.72 -17.50 -15.18
CA VAL A 574 51.04 -18.60 -16.11
C VAL A 574 49.89 -19.60 -16.09
N GLY A 575 49.36 -19.87 -17.29
CA GLY A 575 48.16 -20.67 -17.53
C GLY A 575 48.31 -22.16 -17.20
N LEU A 576 47.18 -22.76 -16.81
CA LEU A 576 47.03 -24.19 -16.57
C LEU A 576 46.47 -24.89 -17.82
N LYS A 577 47.21 -25.89 -18.31
CA LYS A 577 46.74 -26.96 -19.20
C LYS A 577 46.02 -28.06 -18.39
N PRO A 578 45.06 -28.81 -18.96
CA PRO A 578 44.33 -29.86 -18.27
C PRO A 578 45.13 -31.18 -18.21
N LEU A 579 45.11 -31.84 -17.05
CA LEU A 579 45.68 -33.17 -16.81
C LEU A 579 44.60 -34.26 -16.93
N LYS A 580 44.87 -35.28 -17.75
CA LYS A 580 44.11 -36.54 -17.84
C LYS A 580 44.38 -37.41 -16.62
N VAL A 581 43.34 -38.04 -16.06
CA VAL A 581 43.48 -39.05 -15.00
C VAL A 581 43.06 -40.41 -15.54
N HIS A 582 43.95 -41.39 -15.35
CA HIS A 582 43.79 -42.81 -15.67
C HIS A 582 42.96 -43.54 -14.61
N GLU A 583 42.15 -44.51 -15.05
CA GLU A 583 41.41 -45.47 -14.23
C GLU A 583 42.34 -46.44 -13.49
N ASN A 584 42.02 -46.76 -12.24
CA ASN A 584 42.03 -48.15 -11.76
C ASN A 584 41.16 -48.33 -10.50
N VAL A 585 40.47 -49.46 -10.50
CA VAL A 585 39.27 -49.86 -9.75
C VAL A 585 39.64 -50.63 -8.48
N LEU A 586 38.84 -50.52 -7.41
CA LEU A 586 38.40 -51.67 -6.59
C LEU A 586 37.17 -51.32 -5.73
N SER A 587 36.31 -52.32 -5.55
CA SER A 587 34.85 -52.27 -5.48
C SER A 587 34.26 -52.52 -4.09
N VAL A 588 33.10 -51.90 -3.76
CA VAL A 588 31.92 -52.56 -3.14
C VAL A 588 30.63 -51.78 -3.56
N ARG A 589 29.59 -52.47 -4.05
CA ARG A 589 28.21 -51.97 -4.36
C ARG A 589 27.25 -52.34 -3.19
N PRO A 590 25.94 -51.97 -3.12
CA PRO A 590 25.08 -51.15 -4.01
C PRO A 590 24.16 -50.13 -3.27
N HIS A 591 23.66 -49.08 -3.95
CA HIS A 591 22.23 -48.82 -4.22
C HIS A 591 22.10 -47.55 -5.07
N SER A 592 21.27 -47.63 -6.10
CA SER A 592 21.15 -46.68 -7.20
C SER A 592 20.38 -45.42 -6.81
N VAL A 593 21.04 -44.26 -6.85
CA VAL A 593 20.37 -42.97 -7.06
C VAL A 593 20.98 -42.35 -8.32
N LYS A 594 20.16 -42.25 -9.38
CA LYS A 594 20.51 -41.47 -10.58
C LYS A 594 20.51 -40.00 -10.20
N VAL A 595 21.69 -39.42 -10.02
CA VAL A 595 21.85 -37.97 -10.03
C VAL A 595 22.38 -37.61 -11.43
N SER A 596 21.50 -37.06 -12.27
CA SER A 596 21.93 -36.40 -13.51
C SER A 596 22.74 -35.16 -13.13
N PRO A 597 23.99 -34.99 -13.62
CA PRO A 597 24.70 -33.74 -13.46
C PRO A 597 24.01 -32.70 -14.33
N CYS A 598 23.31 -31.75 -13.70
CA CYS A 598 22.78 -30.58 -14.39
C CYS A 598 23.98 -29.73 -14.83
N MET A 599 24.44 -29.98 -16.06
CA MET A 599 25.48 -29.23 -16.72
C MET A 599 24.95 -27.81 -16.90
N LEU A 600 25.45 -26.87 -16.11
CA LEU A 600 25.10 -25.46 -16.18
C LEU A 600 25.59 -24.90 -17.52
N THR A 601 24.77 -25.11 -18.54
CA THR A 601 25.04 -24.67 -19.90
C THR A 601 24.69 -23.18 -19.92
N VAL A 602 25.69 -22.32 -19.81
CA VAL A 602 25.52 -20.90 -20.09
C VAL A 602 25.23 -20.78 -21.59
N ARG A 603 23.95 -20.88 -21.96
CA ARG A 603 23.50 -20.46 -23.30
C ARG A 603 23.67 -18.96 -23.36
N ALA A 604 24.64 -18.49 -24.14
CA ALA A 604 24.67 -17.11 -24.58
C ALA A 604 23.33 -16.84 -25.30
N GLY A 605 22.47 -16.02 -24.69
CA GLY A 605 21.13 -15.76 -25.21
C GLY A 605 21.19 -15.23 -26.64
N GLU A 606 20.57 -15.97 -27.57
CA GLU A 606 20.23 -15.51 -28.90
C GLU A 606 18.96 -14.64 -28.84
N THR A 607 19.05 -13.49 -28.19
CA THR A 607 18.08 -12.40 -28.41
C THR A 607 18.82 -11.06 -28.30
N ARG A 608 19.39 -10.64 -29.42
CA ARG A 608 19.76 -9.23 -29.64
C ARG A 608 18.93 -8.73 -30.81
N GLU A 609 18.06 -7.75 -30.57
CA GLU A 609 17.37 -6.94 -31.58
C GLU A 609 18.32 -6.03 -32.40
N ASN A 610 19.62 -6.33 -32.46
CA ASN A 610 20.59 -5.54 -33.22
C ASN A 610 21.50 -6.46 -34.02
N GLY A 611 20.98 -6.96 -35.15
CA GLY A 611 21.71 -7.55 -36.28
C GLY A 611 22.61 -8.78 -36.00
N PRO A 612 22.87 -9.64 -36.99
CA PRO A 612 23.80 -10.74 -36.81
C PRO A 612 25.22 -10.19 -36.68
N ILE A 613 25.91 -10.55 -35.60
CA ILE A 613 27.37 -10.38 -35.51
C ILE A 613 27.96 -11.26 -36.60
N LYS A 614 28.58 -10.66 -37.63
CA LYS A 614 29.32 -11.36 -38.67
C LYS A 614 30.41 -12.19 -38.01
N LYS A 615 30.20 -13.51 -37.90
CA LYS A 615 31.32 -14.44 -37.63
C LYS A 615 32.28 -14.32 -38.81
N MET A 616 33.56 -14.02 -38.54
CA MET A 616 34.60 -14.31 -39.52
C MET A 616 34.52 -15.81 -39.78
N GLY A 617 34.24 -16.21 -41.02
CA GLY A 617 33.99 -17.60 -41.42
C GLY A 617 35.23 -18.50 -41.38
N MET A 618 36.08 -18.35 -40.36
CA MET A 618 37.27 -19.15 -40.10
C MET A 618 36.97 -20.10 -38.93
N SER A 619 37.47 -21.32 -39.03
CA SER A 619 37.44 -22.29 -37.94
C SER A 619 38.40 -21.88 -36.81
N ASP A 620 38.17 -22.39 -35.60
CA ASP A 620 39.01 -22.08 -34.43
C ASP A 620 40.50 -22.44 -34.69
N ALA A 621 40.75 -23.50 -35.45
CA ALA A 621 42.09 -23.93 -35.85
C ALA A 621 42.78 -22.96 -36.82
N GLU A 622 42.03 -22.31 -37.72
CA GLU A 622 42.56 -21.32 -38.66
C GLU A 622 42.86 -19.99 -37.97
N CYS A 623 42.04 -19.61 -36.96
CA CYS A 623 42.32 -18.45 -36.11
C CYS A 623 43.59 -18.67 -35.27
N GLU A 624 43.77 -19.86 -34.68
CA GLU A 624 44.98 -20.19 -33.93
C GLU A 624 46.23 -20.19 -34.83
N ALA A 625 46.15 -20.78 -36.02
CA ALA A 625 47.26 -20.80 -36.98
C ALA A 625 47.65 -19.38 -37.46
N ALA A 626 46.67 -18.49 -37.68
CA ALA A 626 46.92 -17.10 -38.09
C ALA A 626 47.61 -16.29 -36.99
N VAL A 627 47.20 -16.46 -35.73
CA VAL A 627 47.82 -15.81 -34.57
C VAL A 627 49.25 -16.31 -34.37
N VAL A 628 49.50 -17.62 -34.51
CA VAL A 628 50.85 -18.21 -34.42
C VAL A 628 51.76 -17.73 -35.56
N ALA A 629 51.22 -17.49 -36.75
CA ALA A 629 51.94 -16.94 -37.90
C ALA A 629 52.19 -15.42 -37.82
N GLY A 630 51.81 -14.74 -36.73
CA GLY A 630 51.98 -13.29 -36.55
C GLY A 630 50.92 -12.44 -37.26
N ASN A 631 49.92 -13.05 -37.89
CA ASN A 631 48.79 -12.38 -38.52
C ASN A 631 47.68 -12.17 -37.48
N ILE A 632 47.92 -11.24 -36.55
CA ILE A 632 46.94 -10.89 -35.51
C ILE A 632 45.71 -10.28 -36.20
N PRO A 633 44.50 -10.86 -36.04
CA PRO A 633 43.28 -10.26 -36.59
C PRO A 633 43.11 -8.84 -36.05
N GLU A 634 42.80 -7.88 -36.91
CA GLU A 634 42.47 -6.53 -36.46
C GLU A 634 41.36 -6.58 -35.41
N ALA A 635 41.54 -5.80 -34.34
CA ALA A 635 40.51 -5.69 -33.31
C ALA A 635 39.19 -5.32 -33.98
N PRO A 636 38.07 -5.98 -33.63
CA PRO A 636 36.79 -5.71 -34.26
C PRO A 636 36.50 -4.20 -34.16
N PRO A 637 36.04 -3.56 -35.25
CA PRO A 637 35.83 -2.12 -35.28
C PRO A 637 34.93 -1.73 -34.12
N VAL A 638 35.34 -0.71 -33.37
CA VAL A 638 34.53 -0.18 -32.26
C VAL A 638 33.16 0.16 -32.84
N PRO A 639 32.06 -0.47 -32.37
CA PRO A 639 30.75 -0.21 -32.93
C PRO A 639 30.49 1.30 -32.88
N PRO A 640 29.99 1.89 -33.97
CA PRO A 640 29.78 3.33 -34.03
C PRO A 640 28.92 3.73 -32.84
N LYS A 641 29.37 4.76 -32.12
CA LYS A 641 28.61 5.30 -30.98
C LYS A 641 27.19 5.58 -31.50
N PRO A 642 26.13 5.02 -30.88
CA PRO A 642 24.77 5.31 -31.30
C PRO A 642 24.59 6.83 -31.39
N ALA A 643 24.04 7.30 -32.50
CA ALA A 643 23.78 8.71 -32.69
C ALA A 643 22.90 9.18 -31.52
N ALA A 644 23.25 10.33 -30.94
CA ALA A 644 22.37 10.93 -29.95
C ALA A 644 21.03 11.29 -30.62
N PRO A 645 19.90 11.25 -29.90
CA PRO A 645 18.61 11.68 -30.45
C PRO A 645 18.70 13.07 -31.08
N ALA A 646 17.93 13.31 -32.14
CA ALA A 646 17.86 14.62 -32.78
C ALA A 646 17.50 15.71 -31.75
N GLY A 647 18.17 16.86 -31.83
CA GLY A 647 18.02 17.94 -30.84
C GLY A 647 18.89 17.80 -29.58
N THR A 648 19.70 16.74 -29.46
CA THR A 648 20.67 16.64 -28.36
C THR A 648 21.72 17.76 -28.47
N PRO A 649 21.96 18.56 -27.42
CA PRO A 649 22.96 19.62 -27.44
C PRO A 649 24.36 19.07 -27.77
N VAL A 650 25.04 19.71 -28.72
CA VAL A 650 26.42 19.38 -29.06
C VAL A 650 27.33 19.98 -28.00
N GLY A 651 27.75 19.15 -27.05
CA GLY A 651 28.71 19.51 -25.99
C GLY A 651 30.09 18.90 -26.22
N SER A 652 31.15 19.60 -25.78
CA SER A 652 32.50 19.05 -25.74
C SER A 652 32.64 17.96 -24.67
N SER A 653 33.59 17.06 -24.84
CA SER A 653 33.85 16.02 -23.84
C SER A 653 34.36 16.64 -22.53
N LEU A 654 33.67 16.37 -21.42
CA LEU A 654 34.12 16.84 -20.10
C LEU A 654 35.48 16.23 -19.71
N PRO A 655 36.45 17.03 -19.20
CA PRO A 655 37.77 16.57 -18.78
C PRO A 655 37.74 15.88 -17.40
N LEU A 656 37.07 14.72 -17.33
CA LEU A 656 36.89 13.97 -16.08
C LEU A 656 37.91 12.83 -15.94
N SER A 657 38.67 12.84 -14.84
CA SER A 657 39.58 11.75 -14.45
C SER A 657 38.85 10.55 -13.82
N ARG A 658 37.73 10.78 -13.13
CA ARG A 658 36.89 9.73 -12.51
C ARG A 658 35.57 9.58 -13.24
N ARG A 659 35.21 8.34 -13.61
CA ARG A 659 33.95 8.04 -14.33
C ARG A 659 33.24 6.82 -13.72
N PRO A 660 32.52 7.00 -12.59
CA PRO A 660 31.92 5.89 -11.83
C PRO A 660 30.98 4.99 -12.64
N ARG A 661 30.32 5.55 -13.69
CA ARG A 661 29.42 4.78 -14.57
C ARG A 661 30.10 3.60 -15.30
N ARG A 662 31.43 3.59 -15.43
CA ARG A 662 32.18 2.51 -16.11
C ARG A 662 31.92 1.15 -15.47
N ASN A 663 31.86 1.10 -14.14
CA ASN A 663 31.67 -0.15 -13.38
C ASN A 663 30.23 -0.68 -13.43
N ARG A 664 29.25 0.12 -13.84
CA ARG A 664 27.84 -0.30 -13.93
C ARG A 664 27.28 -0.32 -15.35
N ARG A 665 28.15 -0.21 -16.36
CA ARG A 665 27.79 -0.06 -17.78
C ARG A 665 27.07 -1.29 -18.34
N THR A 666 27.53 -2.49 -18.01
CA THR A 666 26.96 -3.74 -18.53
C THR A 666 26.41 -4.60 -17.39
N PRO A 667 25.44 -5.49 -17.65
CA PRO A 667 24.96 -6.45 -16.67
C PRO A 667 26.12 -7.28 -16.06
N ALA A 668 27.06 -7.74 -16.88
CA ALA A 668 28.22 -8.51 -16.42
C ALA A 668 29.11 -7.73 -15.45
N LEU A 669 29.37 -6.44 -15.70
CA LEU A 669 30.16 -5.62 -14.79
C LEU A 669 29.40 -5.33 -13.48
N ARG A 670 28.09 -5.09 -13.54
CA ARG A 670 27.26 -4.93 -12.33
C ARG A 670 27.28 -6.18 -11.47
N ALA A 671 27.13 -7.35 -12.09
CA ALA A 671 27.20 -8.63 -11.37
C ALA A 671 28.58 -8.90 -10.79
N ALA A 672 29.66 -8.60 -11.51
CA ALA A 672 31.03 -8.83 -11.03
C ALA A 672 31.44 -7.89 -9.88
N PHE A 673 30.86 -6.69 -9.79
CA PHE A 673 31.22 -5.68 -8.80
C PHE A 673 30.20 -5.48 -7.69
N GLN A 674 29.12 -6.28 -7.66
CA GLN A 674 28.18 -6.22 -6.55
C GLN A 674 28.85 -6.77 -5.29
N GLU A 675 28.68 -6.06 -4.17
CA GLU A 675 29.29 -6.43 -2.88
C GLU A 675 28.43 -7.42 -2.09
N THR A 676 27.14 -7.50 -2.42
CA THR A 676 26.15 -8.29 -1.68
C THR A 676 25.48 -9.27 -2.63
N THR A 677 25.37 -10.51 -2.19
CA THR A 677 24.66 -11.59 -2.89
C THR A 677 23.61 -12.19 -1.97
N LEU A 678 22.49 -12.59 -2.57
CA LEU A 678 21.40 -13.28 -1.88
C LEU A 678 21.31 -14.70 -2.42
N SER A 679 21.13 -15.67 -1.54
CA SER A 679 20.94 -17.09 -1.85
C SER A 679 19.67 -17.59 -1.17
N PRO A 680 18.97 -18.60 -1.74
CA PRO A 680 17.87 -19.27 -1.04
C PRO A 680 18.25 -19.78 0.35
N ALA A 681 19.51 -20.14 0.57
CA ALA A 681 20.04 -20.57 1.87
C ALA A 681 20.03 -19.46 2.95
N ASN A 682 19.86 -18.19 2.58
CA ASN A 682 19.70 -17.10 3.53
C ASN A 682 18.26 -16.95 4.03
N LEU A 683 17.29 -17.67 3.44
CA LEU A 683 15.87 -17.45 3.66
C LEU A 683 15.31 -18.50 4.65
N VAL A 684 14.55 -18.01 5.63
CA VAL A 684 13.70 -18.82 6.50
C VAL A 684 12.26 -18.51 6.13
N TYR A 685 11.45 -19.53 5.86
CA TYR A 685 10.08 -19.36 5.39
C TYR A 685 9.06 -19.42 6.55
N PRO A 686 8.38 -18.31 6.88
CA PRO A 686 7.30 -18.29 7.85
C PRO A 686 6.05 -18.98 7.35
N LEU A 687 5.54 -19.94 8.13
CA LEU A 687 4.37 -20.74 7.79
C LEU A 687 3.36 -20.73 8.94
N PHE A 688 2.11 -20.38 8.63
CA PHE A 688 1.01 -20.42 9.59
C PHE A 688 0.36 -21.80 9.56
N ILE A 689 0.10 -22.40 10.72
CA ILE A 689 -0.46 -23.75 10.83
C ILE A 689 -1.70 -23.79 11.71
N HIS A 690 -2.63 -24.69 11.44
CA HIS A 690 -3.79 -24.94 12.29
C HIS A 690 -4.19 -26.43 12.29
N GLU A 691 -5.11 -26.80 13.18
CA GLU A 691 -5.63 -28.17 13.36
C GLU A 691 -6.56 -28.68 12.24
N GLY A 692 -7.01 -27.79 11.36
CA GLY A 692 -7.95 -28.16 10.29
C GLY A 692 -7.27 -28.90 9.14
N GLU A 693 -8.07 -29.58 8.33
CA GLU A 693 -7.57 -30.30 7.15
C GLU A 693 -7.37 -29.37 5.95
N GLU A 694 -8.24 -28.36 5.83
CA GLU A 694 -8.28 -27.43 4.69
C GLU A 694 -7.43 -26.18 4.92
N ASP A 695 -6.66 -25.80 3.90
CA ASP A 695 -5.88 -24.57 3.91
C ASP A 695 -6.80 -23.35 3.83
N THR A 696 -6.61 -22.39 4.75
CA THR A 696 -7.43 -21.18 4.83
C THR A 696 -6.62 -19.95 4.42
N PRO A 697 -7.03 -19.19 3.38
CA PRO A 697 -6.32 -17.97 2.98
C PRO A 697 -6.34 -16.91 4.09
N ILE A 698 -5.27 -16.11 4.14
CA ILE A 698 -5.14 -14.99 5.07
C ILE A 698 -5.41 -13.70 4.30
N GLY A 699 -6.56 -13.06 4.54
CA GLY A 699 -7.05 -11.91 3.79
C GLY A 699 -6.05 -10.74 3.76
N ALA A 700 -5.56 -10.32 4.93
CA ALA A 700 -4.57 -9.24 5.01
C ALA A 700 -3.18 -9.59 4.46
N MET A 701 -2.93 -10.85 4.07
CA MET A 701 -1.65 -11.31 3.52
C MET A 701 -1.88 -12.11 2.23
N PRO A 702 -2.15 -11.44 1.09
CA PRO A 702 -2.44 -12.12 -0.16
C PRO A 702 -1.37 -13.13 -0.55
N GLY A 703 -1.78 -14.36 -0.87
CA GLY A 703 -0.88 -15.48 -1.21
C GLY A 703 -0.32 -16.24 0.00
N CYS A 704 -0.64 -15.85 1.24
CA CYS A 704 -0.35 -16.62 2.45
C CYS A 704 -1.60 -17.35 2.94
N TYR A 705 -1.39 -18.53 3.54
CA TYR A 705 -2.46 -19.40 4.04
C TYR A 705 -2.14 -19.84 5.46
N ARG A 706 -3.18 -20.06 6.27
CA ARG A 706 -3.13 -20.95 7.43
C ARG A 706 -3.25 -22.36 6.88
N LEU A 707 -2.20 -23.14 7.05
CA LEU A 707 -2.07 -24.45 6.45
C LEU A 707 -2.54 -25.55 7.40
N GLY A 708 -3.25 -26.53 6.87
CA GLY A 708 -3.52 -27.77 7.58
C GLY A 708 -2.20 -28.51 7.83
N TRP A 709 -1.88 -28.79 9.09
CA TRP A 709 -0.54 -29.26 9.45
C TRP A 709 -0.14 -30.62 8.85
N ARG A 710 -1.13 -31.45 8.48
CA ARG A 710 -0.92 -32.79 7.89
C ARG A 710 -0.68 -32.79 6.38
N HIS A 711 -1.33 -31.88 5.66
CA HIS A 711 -1.41 -31.92 4.20
C HIS A 711 -0.81 -30.66 3.57
N GLY A 712 -1.51 -29.52 3.64
CA GLY A 712 -1.08 -28.27 3.01
C GLY A 712 0.31 -27.82 3.45
N LEU A 713 0.62 -27.95 4.75
CA LEU A 713 1.95 -27.63 5.26
C LEU A 713 3.06 -28.47 4.60
N VAL A 714 2.83 -29.77 4.50
CA VAL A 714 3.83 -30.71 4.00
C VAL A 714 4.11 -30.48 2.51
N GLU A 715 3.08 -30.12 1.75
CA GLU A 715 3.20 -29.72 0.35
C GLU A 715 3.97 -28.40 0.20
N GLU A 716 3.63 -27.40 1.01
CA GLU A 716 4.25 -26.08 0.94
C GLU A 716 5.74 -26.12 1.33
N VAL A 717 6.09 -26.92 2.33
CA VAL A 717 7.48 -27.21 2.68
C VAL A 717 8.21 -27.91 1.52
N SER A 718 7.56 -28.85 0.82
CA SER A 718 8.16 -29.51 -0.35
C SER A 718 8.52 -28.48 -1.43
N LYS A 719 7.58 -27.59 -1.77
CA LYS A 719 7.80 -26.53 -2.78
C LYS A 719 8.95 -25.61 -2.40
N ALA A 720 9.07 -25.26 -1.12
CA ALA A 720 10.17 -24.43 -0.62
C ALA A 720 11.53 -25.12 -0.78
N ARG A 721 11.59 -26.40 -0.46
CA ARG A 721 12.82 -27.20 -0.61
C ARG A 721 13.25 -27.38 -2.06
N ASP A 722 12.31 -27.56 -2.98
CA ASP A 722 12.59 -27.71 -4.43
C ASP A 722 13.39 -26.53 -5.00
N VAL A 723 13.25 -25.34 -4.40
CA VAL A 723 13.95 -24.11 -4.81
C VAL A 723 15.09 -23.73 -3.84
N GLY A 724 15.48 -24.64 -2.95
CA GLY A 724 16.63 -24.49 -2.06
C GLY A 724 16.37 -23.79 -0.73
N VAL A 725 15.11 -23.51 -0.37
CA VAL A 725 14.74 -22.97 0.95
C VAL A 725 14.53 -24.14 1.91
N ASN A 726 15.55 -24.45 2.70
CA ASN A 726 15.57 -25.59 3.63
C ASN A 726 15.39 -25.17 5.10
N SER A 727 14.86 -23.97 5.34
CA SER A 727 14.62 -23.44 6.68
C SER A 727 13.22 -22.85 6.78
N ILE A 728 12.48 -23.20 7.82
CA ILE A 728 11.11 -22.72 8.06
C ILE A 728 10.93 -22.23 9.50
N VAL A 729 9.94 -21.38 9.74
CA VAL A 729 9.47 -21.04 11.08
C VAL A 729 7.97 -21.24 11.19
N LEU A 730 7.52 -21.90 12.25
CA LEU A 730 6.12 -22.27 12.45
C LEU A 730 5.38 -21.27 13.35
N PHE A 731 4.21 -20.82 12.89
CA PHE A 731 3.31 -19.94 13.64
C PHE A 731 1.93 -20.61 13.83
N PRO A 732 1.58 -21.05 15.05
CA PRO A 732 0.35 -21.82 15.28
C PRO A 732 -0.88 -20.94 15.49
N LYS A 733 -2.00 -21.29 14.86
CA LYS A 733 -3.34 -20.86 15.25
C LYS A 733 -3.98 -21.96 16.09
N VAL A 734 -3.79 -21.88 17.40
CA VAL A 734 -4.36 -22.84 18.36
C VAL A 734 -5.86 -22.59 18.52
N PRO A 735 -6.70 -23.65 18.59
CA PRO A 735 -8.13 -23.52 18.90
C PRO A 735 -8.37 -22.75 20.20
N ASP A 736 -9.32 -21.82 20.20
CA ASP A 736 -9.55 -20.95 21.37
C ASP A 736 -9.95 -21.70 22.64
N ALA A 737 -10.56 -22.89 22.50
CA ALA A 737 -10.92 -23.75 23.63
C ALA A 737 -9.72 -24.35 24.37
N LEU A 738 -8.53 -24.34 23.76
CA LEU A 738 -7.29 -24.82 24.37
C LEU A 738 -6.46 -23.66 24.96
N LYS A 739 -6.88 -22.41 24.76
CA LYS A 739 -6.17 -21.24 25.30
C LYS A 739 -6.49 -21.08 26.78
N SER A 740 -5.47 -20.79 27.59
CA SER A 740 -5.60 -20.51 29.02
C SER A 740 -4.90 -19.18 29.36
N SER A 741 -5.20 -18.57 30.51
CA SER A 741 -4.53 -17.32 30.93
C SER A 741 -3.02 -17.50 31.17
N THR A 742 -2.59 -18.75 31.41
CA THR A 742 -1.21 -19.15 31.64
C THR A 742 -0.54 -19.81 30.43
N GLY A 743 -1.26 -19.94 29.30
CA GLY A 743 -0.72 -20.46 28.04
C GLY A 743 -0.32 -21.94 28.07
N ASP A 744 -1.04 -22.80 28.79
CA ASP A 744 -0.60 -24.16 29.10
C ASP A 744 -0.44 -25.08 27.88
N GLU A 745 -1.21 -24.82 26.82
CA GLU A 745 -1.10 -25.55 25.56
C GLU A 745 0.26 -25.33 24.86
N ALA A 746 1.03 -24.30 25.25
CA ALA A 746 2.35 -24.00 24.69
C ALA A 746 3.38 -25.12 24.87
N TYR A 747 3.26 -25.89 25.96
CA TYR A 747 4.18 -26.99 26.30
C TYR A 747 3.51 -28.36 26.30
N ASN A 748 2.31 -28.47 25.71
CA ASN A 748 1.67 -29.76 25.49
C ASN A 748 2.48 -30.57 24.46
N GLU A 749 3.06 -31.70 24.88
CA GLU A 749 3.89 -32.55 24.01
C GLU A 749 3.11 -33.13 22.81
N ASN A 750 1.78 -33.18 22.90
CA ASN A 750 0.85 -33.58 21.84
C ASN A 750 0.14 -32.40 21.18
N GLY A 751 0.54 -31.16 21.51
CA GLY A 751 0.01 -29.95 20.92
C GLY A 751 0.35 -29.80 19.43
N LEU A 752 -0.25 -28.81 18.79
CA LEU A 752 -0.12 -28.56 17.35
C LEU A 752 1.34 -28.45 16.89
N VAL A 753 2.15 -27.62 17.56
CA VAL A 753 3.55 -27.36 17.17
C VAL A 753 4.42 -28.61 17.34
N PRO A 754 4.49 -29.29 18.51
CA PRO A 754 5.27 -30.52 18.65
C PRO A 754 4.89 -31.64 17.69
N ARG A 755 3.59 -31.85 17.40
CA ARG A 755 3.17 -32.85 16.40
C ARG A 755 3.62 -32.48 14.99
N THR A 756 3.54 -31.20 14.65
CA THR A 756 3.96 -30.68 13.35
C THR A 756 5.46 -30.83 13.14
N ILE A 757 6.28 -30.51 14.15
CA ILE A 757 7.74 -30.66 14.09
C ILE A 757 8.11 -32.12 13.84
N ARG A 758 7.54 -33.06 14.61
CA ARG A 758 7.81 -34.50 14.46
C ARG A 758 7.43 -35.00 13.07
N LEU A 759 6.27 -34.58 12.55
CA LEU A 759 5.84 -34.93 11.19
C LEU A 759 6.84 -34.43 10.13
N LEU A 760 7.28 -33.17 10.24
CA LEU A 760 8.22 -32.60 9.29
C LEU A 760 9.61 -33.21 9.39
N LYS A 761 10.09 -33.52 10.61
CA LYS A 761 11.39 -34.19 10.81
C LYS A 761 11.38 -35.65 10.36
N ASP A 762 10.26 -36.36 10.52
CA ASP A 762 10.10 -37.71 9.97
C ASP A 762 10.21 -37.70 8.43
N LYS A 763 9.54 -36.74 7.78
CA LYS A 763 9.54 -36.64 6.31
C LYS A 763 10.81 -36.02 5.73
N TYR A 764 11.35 -35.00 6.40
CA TYR A 764 12.49 -34.19 5.95
C TYR A 764 13.49 -33.99 7.10
N PRO A 765 14.32 -35.02 7.42
CA PRO A 765 15.22 -34.95 8.58
C PRO A 765 16.25 -33.81 8.53
N ASP A 766 16.60 -33.35 7.32
CA ASP A 766 17.56 -32.28 7.05
C ASP A 766 16.93 -30.88 7.00
N LEU A 767 15.61 -30.75 7.17
CA LEU A 767 14.92 -29.47 7.25
C LEU A 767 15.27 -28.77 8.56
N VAL A 768 15.71 -27.51 8.50
CA VAL A 768 15.95 -26.68 9.68
C VAL A 768 14.63 -26.04 10.13
N ILE A 769 14.19 -26.36 11.34
CA ILE A 769 12.94 -25.88 11.91
C ILE A 769 13.23 -24.89 13.04
N TYR A 770 12.84 -23.65 12.79
CA TYR A 770 12.76 -22.59 13.79
C TYR A 770 11.37 -22.62 14.43
N THR A 771 11.30 -22.34 15.73
CA THR A 771 10.04 -22.19 16.45
C THR A 771 9.96 -20.84 17.13
N ASP A 772 8.75 -20.29 17.20
CA ASP A 772 8.44 -19.10 17.98
C ASP A 772 8.11 -19.49 19.42
N VAL A 773 8.83 -18.90 20.38
CA VAL A 773 8.63 -19.12 21.81
C VAL A 773 8.04 -17.83 22.40
N ALA A 774 6.71 -17.84 22.49
CA ALA A 774 5.87 -16.80 23.08
C ALA A 774 4.50 -17.40 23.44
N LEU A 775 3.78 -16.78 24.38
CA LEU A 775 2.47 -17.26 24.83
C LEU A 775 1.28 -16.71 24.04
N ASP A 776 1.44 -15.72 23.15
CA ASP A 776 0.29 -15.07 22.50
C ASP A 776 -0.60 -16.00 21.65
N PRO A 777 -0.12 -17.12 21.05
CA PRO A 777 -0.99 -18.07 20.37
C PRO A 777 -1.76 -18.99 21.33
N TYR A 778 -1.29 -19.10 22.57
CA TYR A 778 -1.78 -20.05 23.60
C TYR A 778 -2.52 -19.34 24.74
N SER A 779 -2.32 -18.04 24.89
CA SER A 779 -2.91 -17.20 25.92
C SER A 779 -4.34 -16.81 25.54
N SER A 780 -5.25 -16.87 26.50
CA SER A 780 -6.59 -16.31 26.35
C SER A 780 -6.59 -14.78 26.25
N ASP A 781 -5.50 -14.11 26.63
CA ASP A 781 -5.41 -12.64 26.70
C ASP A 781 -4.69 -12.01 25.50
N GLY A 782 -3.99 -12.83 24.69
CA GLY A 782 -3.29 -12.40 23.47
C GLY A 782 -1.97 -11.66 23.69
N HIS A 783 -1.48 -11.63 24.95
CA HIS A 783 -0.15 -11.11 25.29
C HIS A 783 0.92 -12.20 25.18
N ASP A 784 2.17 -11.80 24.93
CA ASP A 784 3.29 -12.73 24.82
C ASP A 784 3.65 -13.37 26.18
N GLY A 785 3.18 -12.79 27.29
CA GLY A 785 3.33 -13.30 28.65
C GLY A 785 2.02 -13.39 29.44
N ILE A 786 2.11 -13.96 30.65
CA ILE A 786 1.02 -14.11 31.60
C ILE A 786 0.59 -12.73 32.10
N VAL A 787 -0.72 -12.49 32.13
CA VAL A 787 -1.26 -11.20 32.58
C VAL A 787 -1.94 -11.33 33.93
N ARG A 788 -1.57 -10.44 34.86
CA ARG A 788 -2.21 -10.29 36.16
C ARG A 788 -3.54 -9.53 36.02
N GLU A 789 -4.42 -9.66 37.01
CA GLU A 789 -5.74 -9.01 37.04
C GLU A 789 -5.71 -7.48 36.86
N ASP A 790 -4.63 -6.81 37.27
CA ASP A 790 -4.44 -5.35 37.11
C ASP A 790 -3.77 -4.95 35.77
N GLY A 791 -3.55 -5.92 34.88
CA GLY A 791 -2.98 -5.72 33.56
C GLY A 791 -1.46 -5.72 33.49
N VAL A 792 -0.77 -6.02 34.60
CA VAL A 792 0.70 -6.17 34.63
C VAL A 792 1.11 -7.50 34.00
N ILE A 793 2.13 -7.47 33.14
CA ILE A 793 2.74 -8.67 32.56
C ILE A 793 3.73 -9.26 33.57
N MET A 794 3.57 -10.55 33.88
CA MET A 794 4.35 -11.24 34.91
C MET A 794 5.63 -11.83 34.31
N ASN A 795 6.77 -11.20 34.54
CA ASN A 795 8.05 -11.59 33.93
C ASN A 795 8.46 -13.03 34.25
N ASP A 796 8.73 -13.32 35.53
CA ASP A 796 9.38 -14.55 35.95
C ASP A 796 8.49 -15.78 35.74
N GLU A 797 7.18 -15.65 36.02
CA GLU A 797 6.19 -16.70 35.76
C GLU A 797 6.02 -16.98 34.27
N THR A 798 6.14 -15.95 33.42
CA THR A 798 6.15 -16.12 31.97
C THR A 798 7.39 -16.89 31.55
N VAL A 799 8.59 -16.44 31.98
CA VAL A 799 9.86 -17.11 31.66
C VAL A 799 9.83 -18.60 32.05
N HIS A 800 9.22 -18.94 33.19
CA HIS A 800 9.02 -20.34 33.60
C HIS A 800 8.21 -21.15 32.58
N GLN A 801 7.13 -20.60 32.02
CA GLN A 801 6.34 -21.28 30.98
C GLN A 801 7.10 -21.36 29.65
N LEU A 802 7.82 -20.31 29.27
CA LEU A 802 8.62 -20.27 28.04
C LEU A 802 9.74 -21.32 28.06
N CYS A 803 10.35 -21.57 29.23
CA CYS A 803 11.33 -22.66 29.39
C CYS A 803 10.70 -24.02 29.08
N LYS A 804 9.48 -24.29 29.59
CA LYS A 804 8.75 -25.54 29.28
C LYS A 804 8.40 -25.63 27.80
N GLN A 805 7.96 -24.53 27.20
CA GLN A 805 7.63 -24.46 25.77
C GLN A 805 8.86 -24.78 24.91
N ALA A 806 10.01 -24.13 25.18
CA ALA A 806 11.25 -24.36 24.47
C ALA A 806 11.71 -25.83 24.58
N VAL A 807 11.68 -26.42 25.77
CA VAL A 807 12.02 -27.83 25.99
C VAL A 807 11.05 -28.76 25.25
N ALA A 808 9.74 -28.50 25.28
CA ALA A 808 8.75 -29.32 24.57
C ALA A 808 8.96 -29.28 23.04
N GLN A 809 9.30 -28.11 22.49
CA GLN A 809 9.63 -27.94 21.07
C GLN A 809 10.97 -28.61 20.71
N ALA A 810 11.99 -28.50 21.57
CA ALA A 810 13.28 -29.19 21.39
C ALA A 810 13.12 -30.71 21.40
N ARG A 811 12.35 -31.28 22.35
CA ARG A 811 11.99 -32.71 22.40
C ARG A 811 11.28 -33.18 21.13
N ALA A 812 10.53 -32.30 20.47
CA ALA A 812 9.86 -32.62 19.21
C ALA A 812 10.81 -32.61 18.00
N GLY A 813 12.01 -32.02 18.14
CA GLY A 813 13.02 -31.93 17.09
C GLY A 813 13.22 -30.53 16.50
N ALA A 814 12.86 -29.46 17.21
CA ALA A 814 13.22 -28.10 16.78
C ALA A 814 14.75 -27.92 16.78
N ASP A 815 15.30 -27.33 15.73
CA ASP A 815 16.74 -27.05 15.64
C ASP A 815 17.09 -25.70 16.27
N VAL A 816 16.15 -24.75 16.19
CA VAL A 816 16.30 -23.40 16.72
C VAL A 816 15.03 -22.99 17.45
N VAL A 817 15.15 -22.62 18.72
CA VAL A 817 14.05 -21.98 19.48
C VAL A 817 14.25 -20.48 19.47
N SER A 818 13.17 -19.72 19.30
CA SER A 818 13.27 -18.28 19.08
C SER A 818 12.38 -17.52 20.06
N PRO A 819 12.89 -17.13 21.24
CA PRO A 819 12.12 -16.39 22.23
C PRO A 819 11.76 -15.00 21.69
N SER A 820 10.46 -14.78 21.47
CA SER A 820 9.95 -13.54 20.90
C SER A 820 9.17 -12.68 21.87
N ASP A 821 8.95 -13.14 23.09
CA ASP A 821 8.10 -12.53 24.10
C ASP A 821 8.61 -11.20 24.70
N MET A 822 9.93 -10.98 24.72
CA MET A 822 10.62 -9.82 25.34
C MET A 822 10.55 -9.74 26.87
N MET A 823 10.46 -10.87 27.58
CA MET A 823 10.69 -10.93 29.02
C MET A 823 12.20 -10.84 29.34
N ASP A 824 12.52 -10.23 30.48
CA ASP A 824 13.88 -10.06 30.99
C ASP A 824 14.46 -11.41 31.45
N GLY A 825 15.73 -11.70 31.13
CA GLY A 825 16.43 -12.93 31.54
C GLY A 825 16.00 -14.21 30.83
N ARG A 826 15.11 -14.11 29.84
CA ARG A 826 14.50 -15.27 29.17
C ARG A 826 15.52 -16.13 28.43
N VAL A 827 16.57 -15.54 27.85
CA VAL A 827 17.55 -16.27 27.02
C VAL A 827 18.37 -17.19 27.92
N GLY A 828 18.87 -16.66 29.04
CA GLY A 828 19.68 -17.43 29.98
C GLY A 828 18.88 -18.55 30.64
N ALA A 829 17.62 -18.27 30.99
CA ALA A 829 16.72 -19.27 31.54
C ALA A 829 16.40 -20.40 30.54
N ILE A 830 16.09 -20.06 29.28
CA ILE A 830 15.84 -21.05 28.23
C ILE A 830 17.10 -21.88 27.95
N ARG A 831 18.28 -21.25 27.87
CA ARG A 831 19.56 -21.95 27.69
C ARG A 831 19.79 -22.97 28.80
N ALA A 832 19.63 -22.56 30.07
CA ALA A 832 19.78 -23.45 31.20
C ALA A 832 18.76 -24.61 31.18
N ALA A 833 17.50 -24.34 30.81
CA ALA A 833 16.47 -25.37 30.73
C ALA A 833 16.73 -26.39 29.61
N LEU A 834 17.16 -25.93 28.43
CA LEU A 834 17.56 -26.81 27.33
C LEU A 834 18.75 -27.69 27.71
N ASP A 835 19.79 -27.10 28.31
CA ASP A 835 21.01 -27.81 28.68
C ASP A 835 20.75 -28.86 29.78
N ALA A 836 19.89 -28.54 30.75
CA ALA A 836 19.48 -29.47 31.81
C ALA A 836 18.76 -30.72 31.26
N GLU A 837 18.10 -30.59 30.12
CA GLU A 837 17.38 -31.66 29.42
C GLU A 837 18.22 -32.30 28.29
N GLY A 838 19.49 -31.91 28.13
CA GLY A 838 20.42 -32.48 27.16
C GLY A 838 20.34 -31.87 25.75
N PHE A 839 19.65 -30.75 25.57
CA PHE A 839 19.46 -30.06 24.29
C PHE A 839 20.53 -28.98 24.02
N GLN A 840 21.78 -29.25 24.38
CA GLN A 840 22.94 -28.34 24.20
C GLN A 840 23.20 -27.97 22.73
N HIS A 841 22.69 -28.76 21.79
CA HIS A 841 22.84 -28.57 20.36
C HIS A 841 21.74 -27.70 19.74
N VAL A 842 20.67 -27.39 20.48
CA VAL A 842 19.58 -26.53 19.99
C VAL A 842 20.00 -25.07 20.12
N SER A 843 19.93 -24.33 19.03
CA SER A 843 20.30 -22.92 19.00
C SER A 843 19.19 -22.03 19.53
N ILE A 844 19.56 -20.88 20.09
CA ILE A 844 18.64 -19.81 20.49
C ILE A 844 18.78 -18.63 19.53
N MET A 845 17.70 -18.33 18.81
CA MET A 845 17.59 -17.09 18.02
C MET A 845 16.73 -16.08 18.78
N SER A 846 17.35 -15.24 19.59
CA SER A 846 16.61 -14.26 20.37
C SER A 846 16.06 -13.14 19.49
N TYR A 847 14.82 -12.73 19.73
CA TYR A 847 14.24 -11.52 19.14
C TYR A 847 14.78 -10.27 19.84
N THR A 848 16.10 -10.13 19.85
CA THR A 848 16.88 -9.12 20.56
C THR A 848 16.38 -7.70 20.37
N ALA A 849 16.02 -7.32 19.14
CA ALA A 849 15.47 -6.01 18.85
C ALA A 849 14.04 -6.13 18.28
N LYS A 850 13.07 -6.48 19.15
CA LYS A 850 11.64 -6.48 18.81
C LYS A 850 10.98 -5.17 19.24
N TYR A 851 10.71 -4.33 18.25
CA TYR A 851 10.07 -3.04 18.48
C TYR A 851 8.55 -3.17 18.64
N ALA A 852 7.96 -2.30 19.46
CA ALA A 852 6.52 -2.08 19.61
C ALA A 852 5.94 -1.40 18.35
N SER A 853 5.98 -2.13 17.25
CA SER A 853 5.77 -1.61 15.90
C SER A 853 4.34 -1.76 15.41
N SER A 854 3.91 -0.82 14.56
CA SER A 854 2.61 -0.88 13.86
C SER A 854 2.63 -1.78 12.62
N PHE A 855 3.81 -2.25 12.18
CA PHE A 855 3.94 -3.13 10.99
C PHE A 855 3.42 -4.55 11.22
N TYR A 856 3.01 -4.93 12.44
CA TYR A 856 2.49 -6.26 12.75
C TYR A 856 1.01 -6.48 12.44
N GLY A 857 0.27 -5.45 12.00
CA GLY A 857 -1.19 -5.52 11.81
C GLY A 857 -1.68 -6.79 11.11
N PRO A 858 -1.20 -7.12 9.89
CA PRO A 858 -1.64 -8.31 9.17
C PRO A 858 -1.30 -9.65 9.86
N PHE A 859 -0.20 -9.72 10.61
CA PHE A 859 0.19 -10.92 11.38
C PHE A 859 -0.79 -11.19 12.51
N ARG A 860 -1.23 -10.13 13.21
CA ARG A 860 -2.19 -10.26 14.30
C ARG A 860 -3.55 -10.74 13.80
N GLU A 861 -3.94 -10.38 12.58
CA GLU A 861 -5.12 -10.93 11.92
C GLU A 861 -4.93 -12.41 11.53
N ALA A 862 -3.73 -12.79 11.08
CA ALA A 862 -3.41 -14.17 10.72
C ALA A 862 -3.54 -15.14 11.90
N LEU A 863 -3.08 -14.74 13.09
CA LEU A 863 -3.12 -15.56 14.32
C LEU A 863 -4.30 -15.27 15.24
N ASP A 864 -5.01 -14.16 15.01
CA ASP A 864 -6.04 -13.66 15.92
C ASP A 864 -5.53 -13.65 17.37
N SER A 865 -4.37 -12.99 17.51
CA SER A 865 -3.59 -12.81 18.75
C SER A 865 -3.47 -11.33 19.13
N ASN A 866 -4.44 -10.51 18.73
CA ASN A 866 -4.52 -9.13 19.23
C ASN A 866 -4.68 -9.14 20.76
N PRO A 867 -3.95 -8.28 21.50
CA PRO A 867 -4.19 -8.10 22.92
C PRO A 867 -5.66 -7.79 23.16
N ARG A 868 -6.31 -8.55 24.05
CA ARG A 868 -7.72 -8.28 24.39
C ARG A 868 -7.90 -6.98 25.18
N PHE A 869 -6.83 -6.52 25.82
CA PHE A 869 -6.75 -5.22 26.49
C PHE A 869 -5.31 -4.67 26.45
N GLY A 870 -5.20 -3.35 26.57
CA GLY A 870 -3.91 -2.65 26.54
C GLY A 870 -3.18 -2.75 25.20
N ASP A 871 -1.87 -2.53 25.23
CA ASP A 871 -0.97 -2.77 24.10
C ASP A 871 0.31 -3.47 24.58
N LYS A 872 1.18 -3.86 23.64
CA LYS A 872 2.42 -4.60 23.93
C LYS A 872 3.62 -3.67 24.23
N LYS A 873 3.41 -2.35 24.44
CA LYS A 873 4.49 -1.36 24.60
C LYS A 873 5.17 -1.39 25.97
N THR A 874 4.64 -2.16 26.92
CA THR A 874 5.21 -2.28 28.27
C THR A 874 6.44 -3.18 28.32
N TYR A 875 6.64 -4.04 27.31
CA TYR A 875 7.78 -4.97 27.20
C TYR A 875 8.44 -4.98 25.81
N GLN A 876 7.77 -4.52 24.74
CA GLN A 876 8.41 -4.35 23.44
C GLN A 876 9.07 -2.98 23.34
N MET A 877 10.24 -2.93 22.70
CA MET A 877 11.08 -1.73 22.65
C MET A 877 10.40 -0.57 21.93
N ASN A 878 10.68 0.66 22.36
CA ASN A 878 10.15 1.84 21.68
C ASN A 878 10.79 2.01 20.29
N PRO A 879 10.02 2.13 19.18
CA PRO A 879 10.53 2.41 17.84
C PRO A 879 11.52 3.57 17.71
N ALA A 880 11.51 4.53 18.64
CA ALA A 880 12.41 5.68 18.65
C ALA A 880 13.82 5.38 19.23
N ASN A 881 14.04 4.19 19.78
CA ASN A 881 15.24 3.89 20.56
C ASN A 881 16.17 2.90 19.84
N TYR A 882 17.37 3.36 19.45
CA TYR A 882 18.43 2.47 18.97
C TYR A 882 19.36 1.99 20.08
N ARG A 883 19.56 2.78 21.15
CA ARG A 883 20.51 2.44 22.24
C ARG A 883 20.04 1.26 23.07
N GLU A 884 18.72 1.13 23.23
CA GLU A 884 18.07 0.00 23.89
C GLU A 884 18.43 -1.32 23.18
N ALA A 885 18.49 -1.32 21.84
CA ALA A 885 18.90 -2.50 21.07
C ALA A 885 20.31 -2.98 21.42
N LEU A 886 21.23 -2.06 21.75
CA LEU A 886 22.59 -2.41 22.18
C LEU A 886 22.64 -2.91 23.63
N VAL A 887 21.66 -2.57 24.45
CA VAL A 887 21.53 -3.14 25.81
C VAL A 887 21.05 -4.58 25.67
N GLU A 888 19.91 -4.79 25.02
CA GLU A 888 19.36 -6.13 24.74
C GLU A 888 20.38 -7.05 24.06
N THR A 889 21.13 -6.51 23.08
CA THR A 889 22.20 -7.27 22.40
C THR A 889 23.23 -7.81 23.38
N ARG A 890 23.70 -6.99 24.33
CA ARG A 890 24.73 -7.42 25.29
C ARG A 890 24.19 -8.43 26.28
N GLU A 891 22.96 -8.23 26.75
CA GLU A 891 22.32 -9.16 27.68
C GLU A 891 22.08 -10.51 26.99
N ASP A 892 21.40 -10.53 25.83
CA ASP A 892 21.14 -11.74 25.04
C ASP A 892 22.44 -12.51 24.69
N GLU A 893 23.50 -11.80 24.29
CA GLU A 893 24.81 -12.40 24.04
C GLU A 893 25.41 -13.05 25.29
N SER A 894 25.37 -12.33 26.42
CA SER A 894 25.91 -12.81 27.69
C SER A 894 25.11 -13.98 28.27
N GLU A 895 23.83 -14.04 27.94
CA GLU A 895 22.88 -15.06 28.36
C GLU A 895 22.91 -16.32 27.46
N GLY A 896 23.64 -16.27 26.35
CA GLY A 896 23.86 -17.44 25.49
C GLY A 896 22.93 -17.55 24.28
N ALA A 897 22.49 -16.41 23.73
CA ALA A 897 21.92 -16.38 22.39
C ALA A 897 22.97 -16.76 21.33
N ASP A 898 22.57 -17.54 20.34
CA ASP A 898 23.43 -17.96 19.22
C ASP A 898 23.23 -17.08 17.99
N ILE A 899 22.04 -16.48 17.86
CA ILE A 899 21.63 -15.63 16.73
C ILE A 899 20.82 -14.47 17.30
N LEU A 900 21.10 -13.24 16.84
CA LEU A 900 20.37 -12.03 17.24
C LEU A 900 19.41 -11.61 16.14
N LEU A 901 18.14 -11.35 16.46
CA LEU A 901 17.13 -11.00 15.48
C LEU A 901 16.58 -9.57 15.65
N VAL A 902 16.50 -8.83 14.54
CA VAL A 902 15.81 -7.54 14.46
C VAL A 902 14.42 -7.70 13.84
N LYS A 903 13.40 -7.17 14.51
CA LYS A 903 11.99 -7.22 14.10
C LYS A 903 11.27 -5.90 14.42
N PRO A 904 10.63 -5.24 13.44
CA PRO A 904 10.60 -5.52 12.00
C PRO A 904 11.94 -5.30 11.27
N GLY A 905 12.06 -5.75 10.02
CA GLY A 905 13.31 -5.74 9.27
C GLY A 905 13.55 -4.44 8.49
N LEU A 906 12.76 -4.19 7.45
CA LEU A 906 12.96 -3.08 6.51
C LEU A 906 12.98 -1.68 7.15
N PRO A 907 12.13 -1.34 8.14
CA PRO A 907 12.20 -0.02 8.77
C PRO A 907 13.40 0.14 9.73
N TYR A 908 14.15 -0.92 10.03
CA TYR A 908 15.23 -0.94 11.02
C TYR A 908 16.56 -1.46 10.43
N LEU A 909 16.83 -1.13 9.16
CA LEU A 909 18.11 -1.45 8.50
C LEU A 909 19.33 -0.84 9.23
N ASP A 910 19.15 0.31 9.86
CA ASP A 910 20.14 0.96 10.71
C ASP A 910 20.42 0.14 11.98
N ILE A 911 19.40 -0.47 12.58
CA ILE A 911 19.56 -1.36 13.74
C ILE A 911 20.25 -2.67 13.34
N ILE A 912 19.89 -3.25 12.19
CA ILE A 912 20.60 -4.43 11.66
C ILE A 912 22.09 -4.13 11.45
N ARG A 913 22.41 -2.96 10.87
CA ARG A 913 23.79 -2.49 10.71
C ARG A 913 24.47 -2.30 12.07
N LEU A 914 23.76 -1.67 13.02
CA LEU A 914 24.26 -1.42 14.37
C LEU A 914 24.63 -2.71 15.10
N LEU A 915 23.76 -3.72 15.08
CA LEU A 915 24.05 -5.03 15.66
C LEU A 915 25.23 -5.68 14.97
N ARG A 916 25.27 -5.66 13.62
CA ARG A 916 26.39 -6.20 12.85
C ARG A 916 27.74 -5.53 13.14
N ASP A 917 27.75 -4.26 13.55
CA ASP A 917 28.96 -3.54 13.94
C ASP A 917 29.41 -3.83 15.39
N ASN A 918 28.49 -4.29 16.25
CA ASN A 918 28.73 -4.40 17.70
C ASN A 918 28.66 -5.84 18.22
N SER A 919 28.24 -6.79 17.39
CA SER A 919 28.11 -8.21 17.73
C SER A 919 28.93 -9.07 16.77
N PRO A 920 29.63 -10.10 17.27
CA PRO A 920 30.24 -11.14 16.44
C PRO A 920 29.22 -12.20 16.00
N LEU A 921 28.01 -12.23 16.55
CA LEU A 921 27.02 -13.26 16.28
C LEU A 921 26.35 -13.08 14.90
N PRO A 922 25.83 -14.17 14.30
CA PRO A 922 24.94 -14.08 13.15
C PRO A 922 23.73 -13.18 13.43
N ILE A 923 23.39 -12.34 12.45
CA ILE A 923 22.25 -11.42 12.55
C ILE A 923 21.10 -11.93 11.69
N ALA A 924 19.94 -12.12 12.28
CA ALA A 924 18.69 -12.38 11.58
C ALA A 924 17.85 -11.11 11.44
N ALA A 925 17.09 -11.02 10.36
CA ALA A 925 16.11 -9.96 10.18
C ALA A 925 14.76 -10.55 9.75
N TYR A 926 13.68 -10.05 10.32
CA TYR A 926 12.33 -10.49 9.95
C TYR A 926 11.60 -9.40 9.17
N GLN A 927 11.44 -9.60 7.85
CA GLN A 927 10.49 -8.85 7.04
C GLN A 927 9.06 -9.26 7.40
N VAL A 928 8.40 -8.44 8.24
CA VAL A 928 7.13 -8.83 8.85
C VAL A 928 5.95 -8.64 7.91
N SER A 929 4.78 -9.07 8.37
CA SER A 929 3.55 -9.14 7.59
C SER A 929 3.14 -7.80 6.97
N GLY A 930 3.30 -6.68 7.68
CA GLY A 930 2.98 -5.35 7.13
C GLY A 930 3.91 -4.95 5.98
N GLU A 931 5.19 -5.27 6.10
CA GLU A 931 6.17 -5.03 5.03
C GLU A 931 5.82 -5.86 3.78
N TYR A 932 5.48 -7.15 3.98
CA TYR A 932 5.01 -8.04 2.92
C TYR A 932 3.75 -7.49 2.22
N SER A 933 2.71 -7.17 3.00
CA SER A 933 1.42 -6.73 2.47
C SER A 933 1.52 -5.38 1.76
N MET A 934 2.41 -4.48 2.20
CA MET A 934 2.67 -3.22 1.50
C MET A 934 3.25 -3.45 0.10
N ILE A 935 4.23 -4.36 -0.03
CA ILE A 935 4.84 -4.69 -1.34
C ILE A 935 3.80 -5.39 -2.23
N LYS A 936 3.05 -6.36 -1.69
CA LYS A 936 1.95 -7.02 -2.42
C LYS A 936 0.89 -6.03 -2.91
N ALA A 937 0.43 -5.13 -2.04
CA ALA A 937 -0.58 -4.14 -2.41
C ALA A 937 -0.07 -3.20 -3.52
N GLY A 938 1.15 -2.69 -3.41
CA GLY A 938 1.76 -1.86 -4.44
C GLY A 938 1.92 -2.59 -5.79
N GLY A 939 2.22 -3.89 -5.75
CA GLY A 939 2.29 -4.77 -6.92
C GLY A 939 0.93 -4.96 -7.60
N VAL A 940 -0.10 -5.33 -6.82
CA VAL A 940 -1.48 -5.50 -7.31
C VAL A 940 -2.02 -4.21 -7.93
N LEU A 941 -1.75 -3.07 -7.31
CA LEU A 941 -2.13 -1.75 -7.82
C LEU A 941 -1.25 -1.26 -8.98
N LYS A 942 -0.23 -2.03 -9.38
CA LYS A 942 0.77 -1.69 -10.42
C LYS A 942 1.48 -0.36 -10.16
N MET A 943 1.55 0.07 -8.90
CA MET A 943 2.32 1.24 -8.47
C MET A 943 3.82 0.97 -8.45
N ILE A 944 4.18 -0.31 -8.24
CA ILE A 944 5.55 -0.81 -8.25
C ILE A 944 5.62 -2.13 -9.02
N ASP A 945 6.83 -2.47 -9.47
CA ASP A 945 7.17 -3.80 -9.94
C ASP A 945 7.41 -4.70 -8.70
N GLU A 946 6.41 -5.51 -8.34
CA GLU A 946 6.42 -6.33 -7.11
C GLU A 946 7.69 -7.19 -7.02
N GLU A 947 8.04 -7.91 -8.09
CA GLU A 947 9.17 -8.84 -8.10
C GLU A 947 10.48 -8.10 -7.88
N ARG A 948 10.69 -6.99 -8.60
CA ARG A 948 11.92 -6.19 -8.46
C ARG A 948 12.04 -5.56 -7.08
N VAL A 949 10.94 -5.01 -6.53
CA VAL A 949 10.95 -4.38 -5.21
C VAL A 949 11.09 -5.41 -4.10
N MET A 950 10.46 -6.58 -4.22
CA MET A 950 10.66 -7.71 -3.32
C MET A 950 12.15 -8.09 -3.28
N MET A 951 12.77 -8.35 -4.42
CA MET A 951 14.19 -8.73 -4.48
C MET A 951 15.11 -7.63 -3.93
N GLU A 952 14.83 -6.36 -4.24
CA GLU A 952 15.60 -5.23 -3.71
C GLU A 952 15.45 -5.08 -2.19
N SER A 953 14.24 -5.30 -1.64
CA SER A 953 14.00 -5.23 -0.20
C SER A 953 14.79 -6.29 0.57
N LEU A 954 14.84 -7.53 0.08
CA LEU A 954 15.63 -8.61 0.68
C LEU A 954 17.14 -8.34 0.55
N MET A 955 17.57 -7.80 -0.59
CA MET A 955 18.96 -7.37 -0.78
C MET A 955 19.35 -6.25 0.20
N CYS A 956 18.43 -5.34 0.53
CA CYS A 956 18.67 -4.28 1.52
C CYS A 956 18.92 -4.85 2.92
N LEU A 957 18.13 -5.85 3.36
CA LEU A 957 18.33 -6.55 4.63
C LEU A 957 19.69 -7.25 4.67
N ARG A 958 20.02 -7.99 3.60
CA ARG A 958 21.33 -8.66 3.46
C ARG A 958 22.49 -7.66 3.51
N ARG A 959 22.37 -6.54 2.79
CA ARG A 959 23.39 -5.48 2.73
C ARG A 959 23.57 -4.78 4.08
N ALA A 960 22.50 -4.59 4.84
CA ALA A 960 22.59 -3.98 6.17
C ALA A 960 23.45 -4.82 7.12
N GLY A 961 23.36 -6.16 7.01
CA GLY A 961 24.19 -7.07 7.80
C GLY A 961 23.52 -8.38 8.16
N ALA A 962 22.25 -8.57 7.81
CA ALA A 962 21.53 -9.82 8.11
C ALA A 962 22.16 -10.99 7.34
N ASP A 963 22.46 -12.07 8.03
CA ASP A 963 22.88 -13.36 7.47
C ASP A 963 21.68 -14.27 7.19
N ILE A 964 20.63 -14.11 7.98
CA ILE A 964 19.38 -14.89 7.92
C ILE A 964 18.21 -13.91 7.74
N ILE A 965 17.30 -14.23 6.83
CA ILE A 965 16.13 -13.40 6.53
C ILE A 965 14.86 -14.24 6.62
N LEU A 966 14.03 -13.91 7.60
CA LEU A 966 12.67 -14.43 7.70
C LEU A 966 11.78 -13.59 6.79
N THR A 967 11.13 -14.21 5.81
CA THR A 967 10.23 -13.49 4.88
C THR A 967 9.13 -14.38 4.31
N TYR A 968 7.92 -13.85 4.23
CA TYR A 968 6.79 -14.49 3.54
C TYR A 968 7.01 -14.60 2.02
N PHE A 969 7.96 -13.85 1.47
CA PHE A 969 8.37 -13.97 0.07
C PHE A 969 9.37 -15.12 -0.18
N ALA A 970 9.74 -15.93 0.82
CA ALA A 970 10.86 -16.87 0.70
C ALA A 970 10.78 -17.76 -0.56
N LEU A 971 9.63 -18.40 -0.79
CA LEU A 971 9.40 -19.23 -1.97
C LEU A 971 9.47 -18.43 -3.28
N GLN A 972 8.85 -17.24 -3.33
CA GLN A 972 8.83 -16.38 -4.52
C GLN A 972 10.23 -15.84 -4.86
N ALA A 973 10.98 -15.39 -3.86
CA ALA A 973 12.33 -14.89 -4.00
C ALA A 973 13.30 -15.99 -4.45
N ALA A 974 13.18 -17.20 -3.88
CA ALA A 974 14.01 -18.33 -4.27
C ALA A 974 13.80 -18.73 -5.74
N ARG A 975 12.55 -18.76 -6.22
CA ARG A 975 12.25 -18.99 -7.66
C ARG A 975 12.94 -17.97 -8.57
N CYS A 976 12.90 -16.69 -8.19
CA CYS A 976 13.59 -15.62 -8.93
C CYS A 976 15.11 -15.83 -8.97
N LEU A 977 15.71 -16.29 -7.86
CA LEU A 977 17.14 -16.57 -7.76
C LEU A 977 17.56 -17.81 -8.58
N CYS A 978 16.69 -18.81 -8.68
CA CYS A 978 16.94 -20.04 -9.45
C CYS A 978 16.69 -19.90 -10.96
N GLY A 979 16.12 -18.77 -11.41
CA GLY A 979 15.83 -18.52 -12.83
C GLY A 979 14.51 -19.12 -13.32
N GLU A 980 13.69 -19.65 -12.42
CA GLU A 980 12.31 -20.03 -12.70
C GLU A 980 11.44 -18.77 -12.62
N LYS A 981 11.23 -18.12 -13.77
CA LYS A 981 10.24 -17.05 -13.88
C LYS A 981 8.84 -17.67 -13.93
N ARG A 982 7.92 -17.07 -13.17
CA ARG A 982 6.52 -17.48 -13.05
C ARG A 982 5.83 -17.67 -14.40
#